data_AF-A0A3M1TNU5-F1
#
_entry.id   AF-A0A3M1TNU5-F1
#
_cell.length_a   1.000
_cell.length_b   1.000
_cell.length_c   1.000
_cell.angle_alpha   90.00
_cell.angle_beta   90.00
_cell.angle_gamma   90.00
#
_symmetry.space_group_name_H-M   'P 1'
#
loop_
_entity.id
_entity.type
_entity.pdbx_description
1 polymer ?
#
loop_
_entity_poly.entity_id
_entity_poly.type
_entity_poly.pdbx_seq_one_letter_code
_entity_poly.pdbx_strand_id
1 'polypeptide(L)'
;MTDPPLALLLSLGFVLAGPLLAWLLERWARLRAALDGFVLVSVAGICICFLLPHAWEALGAWALLLAGLGLLLPALAERGLDDHGGRASRAVLLLALGGLLLHTFIDGVALGAGGVEHDHLHPQHHEGLEVTVAILLHRLPVGLLIWTTVRPWLGRAGAWAVLGAVVATTLGGYALGGGAAHAVEDHGAGVVDALLAGGLLHVVIDEHHTDPAPRGLGQLPAAAGASLGLLLFVLLPFEPPAFLGAAWAAGVGLFCESAPPVLLGFLAAGLLSLVPTAVLARLMQGKTALGSALRGVIFGLPIPICSCGVVPVYAGLMRKGVPAAAGVAFLIATPELGVDAVAISLPLLGWELTLVRLGAAFALAAAAGLAVHWLSGGGTAPASPAAPACGGEGSPTQGSRTARALRYGFVEAFDDLGPWILAGVAVAALLEPLLDPDSLASVPRAAQVPLFAGLAAPFYVCASAATPLAAVLLAKGLGAGAAVAFLLAGPATNVTTYGALRRFHGRGTTLLALGFIVAACVVLGLVAEALPLDESAWSGASGHTPAPWEGAAGAVFAALLFASLARQGPRGFLRRLGLAHGHGEGGTVGDAPHGGPAGGGAVAPSVASAAGSGCCAGEAETDRCEPKAASGGCCPGEGASAAVEPCVAEATGVSGAGCGGEGARSPDPCAGEQP
;
A
#
# COMPACT_ATOMS: atom_id res chain seq x y z
N MET A 1 18.68 -35.39 0.09
CA MET A 1 17.72 -35.05 1.17
C MET A 1 16.40 -35.81 0.97
N THR A 2 16.49 -37.06 0.52
CA THR A 2 15.35 -37.92 0.18
C THR A 2 15.06 -38.97 1.26
N ASP A 3 15.95 -39.12 2.25
CA ASP A 3 15.72 -40.02 3.38
C ASP A 3 14.68 -39.40 4.33
N PRO A 4 13.47 -39.98 4.47
CA PRO A 4 12.42 -39.46 5.33
C PRO A 4 12.83 -39.25 6.81
N PRO A 5 13.58 -40.17 7.47
CA PRO A 5 14.00 -39.94 8.84
C PRO A 5 15.04 -38.82 8.97
N LEU A 6 15.85 -38.56 7.93
CA LEU A 6 16.79 -37.44 7.93
C LEU A 6 16.04 -36.11 7.81
N ALA A 7 15.04 -36.04 6.94
CA ALA A 7 14.18 -34.86 6.80
C ALA A 7 13.42 -34.55 8.10
N LEU A 8 12.87 -35.57 8.76
CA LEU A 8 12.26 -35.45 10.08
C LEU A 8 13.26 -34.92 11.13
N LEU A 9 14.46 -35.52 11.23
CA LEU A 9 15.48 -35.08 12.19
C LEU A 9 15.92 -33.62 11.97
N LEU A 10 16.07 -33.19 10.70
CA LEU A 10 16.39 -31.81 10.36
C LEU A 10 15.23 -30.85 10.72
N SER A 11 13.97 -31.22 10.45
CA SER A 11 12.78 -30.44 10.81
C SER A 11 12.67 -30.20 12.31
N LEU A 12 12.82 -31.27 13.11
CA LEU A 12 12.84 -31.18 14.57
C LEU A 12 14.04 -30.35 15.08
N GLY A 13 15.22 -30.51 14.46
CA GLY A 13 16.41 -29.73 14.77
C GLY A 13 16.22 -28.22 14.54
N PHE A 14 15.58 -27.83 13.44
CA PHE A 14 15.31 -26.43 13.13
C PHE A 14 14.28 -25.79 14.07
N VAL A 15 13.22 -26.51 14.47
CA VAL A 15 12.27 -26.01 15.48
C VAL A 15 12.96 -25.84 16.84
N LEU A 16 13.75 -26.82 17.27
CA LEU A 16 14.47 -26.79 18.55
C LEU A 16 15.66 -25.80 18.57
N ALA A 17 16.12 -25.32 17.42
CA ALA A 17 17.13 -24.26 17.33
C ALA A 17 16.58 -22.86 17.69
N GLY A 18 15.25 -22.67 17.72
CA GLY A 18 14.59 -21.40 18.02
C GLY A 18 15.13 -20.61 19.23
N PRO A 19 15.34 -21.22 20.41
CA PRO A 19 15.88 -20.56 21.59
C PRO A 19 17.33 -20.05 21.42
N LEU A 20 18.17 -20.83 20.72
CA LEU A 20 19.55 -20.47 20.41
C LEU A 20 19.58 -19.34 19.39
N LEU A 21 18.72 -19.41 18.37
CA LEU A 21 18.58 -18.37 17.37
C LEU A 21 18.08 -17.06 17.98
N ALA A 22 17.08 -17.10 18.87
CA ALA A 22 16.62 -15.92 19.59
C ALA A 22 17.74 -15.23 20.39
N TRP A 23 18.53 -16.01 21.14
CA TRP A 23 19.69 -15.49 21.87
C TRP A 23 20.74 -14.86 20.95
N LEU A 24 20.98 -15.46 19.77
CA LEU A 24 21.87 -14.89 18.77
C LEU A 24 21.31 -13.58 18.20
N LEU A 25 20.00 -13.51 17.95
CA LEU A 25 19.33 -12.34 17.39
C LEU A 25 19.20 -11.16 18.37
N GLU A 26 19.01 -11.44 19.67
CA GLU A 26 19.12 -10.43 20.75
C GLU A 26 20.50 -9.73 20.71
N ARG A 27 21.55 -10.41 20.26
CA ARG A 27 22.94 -9.91 20.21
C ARG A 27 23.38 -9.33 18.87
N TRP A 28 22.69 -9.66 17.76
CA TRP A 28 23.08 -9.28 16.39
C TRP A 28 21.93 -8.59 15.65
N ALA A 29 21.68 -7.30 15.95
CA ALA A 29 20.57 -6.52 15.37
C ALA A 29 20.51 -6.54 13.82
N ARG A 30 21.66 -6.56 13.13
CA ARG A 30 21.71 -6.70 11.66
C ARG A 30 21.21 -8.07 11.18
N LEU A 31 21.54 -9.14 11.90
CA LEU A 31 21.06 -10.48 11.58
C LEU A 31 19.56 -10.62 11.86
N ARG A 32 19.05 -9.95 12.91
CA ARG A 32 17.60 -9.89 13.19
C ARG A 32 16.86 -9.22 12.06
N ALA A 33 17.32 -8.04 11.62
CA ALA A 33 16.73 -7.35 10.47
C ALA A 33 16.81 -8.19 9.18
N ALA A 34 17.91 -8.91 8.94
CA ALA A 34 18.04 -9.79 7.78
C ALA A 34 17.09 -11.00 7.83
N LEU A 35 17.03 -11.72 8.95
CA LEU A 35 16.08 -12.83 9.08
C LEU A 35 14.63 -12.35 9.01
N ASP A 36 14.31 -11.15 9.52
CA ASP A 36 12.98 -10.57 9.39
C ASP A 36 12.56 -10.38 7.93
N GLY A 37 13.41 -9.72 7.12
CA GLY A 37 13.14 -9.54 5.70
C GLY A 37 13.13 -10.85 4.91
N PHE A 38 13.94 -11.82 5.30
CA PHE A 38 13.94 -13.17 4.72
C PHE A 38 12.62 -13.89 5.01
N VAL A 39 12.19 -13.95 6.28
CA VAL A 39 10.96 -14.61 6.73
C VAL A 39 9.74 -14.01 6.05
N LEU A 40 9.68 -12.68 5.94
CA LEU A 40 8.60 -12.00 5.26
C LEU A 40 8.44 -12.46 3.80
N VAL A 41 9.54 -12.49 3.03
CA VAL A 41 9.48 -12.95 1.63
C VAL A 41 9.29 -14.47 1.53
N SER A 42 9.97 -15.26 2.37
CA SER A 42 9.90 -16.73 2.33
C SER A 42 8.51 -17.26 2.71
N VAL A 43 7.89 -16.72 3.76
CA VAL A 43 6.56 -17.20 4.19
C VAL A 43 5.47 -16.68 3.25
N ALA A 44 5.51 -15.40 2.85
CA ALA A 44 4.54 -14.88 1.89
C ALA A 44 4.62 -15.59 0.52
N GLY A 45 5.83 -15.90 0.06
CA GLY A 45 6.04 -16.68 -1.17
C GLY A 45 5.53 -18.12 -1.07
N ILE A 46 5.74 -18.82 0.05
CA ILE A 46 5.15 -20.17 0.27
C ILE A 46 3.61 -20.08 0.27
N CYS A 47 3.03 -19.05 0.91
CA CYS A 47 1.58 -18.88 0.94
C CYS A 47 1.01 -18.63 -0.46
N ILE A 48 1.65 -17.80 -1.28
CA ILE A 48 1.16 -17.39 -2.61
C ILE A 48 1.47 -18.44 -3.69
N CYS A 49 2.66 -19.04 -3.67
CA CYS A 49 3.13 -19.93 -4.74
C CYS A 49 2.86 -21.42 -4.46
N PHE A 50 2.60 -21.82 -3.22
CA PHE A 50 2.42 -23.23 -2.85
C PHE A 50 1.07 -23.50 -2.16
N LEU A 51 0.76 -22.85 -1.02
CA LEU A 51 -0.47 -23.16 -0.27
C LEU A 51 -1.76 -22.71 -0.99
N LEU A 52 -1.82 -21.47 -1.44
CA LEU A 52 -3.01 -20.93 -2.11
C LEU A 52 -3.34 -21.64 -3.43
N PRO A 53 -2.36 -22.08 -4.25
CA PRO A 53 -2.63 -22.86 -5.45
C PRO A 53 -3.08 -24.29 -5.20
N HIS A 54 -2.50 -25.01 -4.22
CA HIS A 54 -3.02 -26.33 -3.82
C HIS A 54 -4.47 -26.21 -3.31
N ALA A 55 -4.76 -25.17 -2.52
CA ALA A 55 -6.13 -24.86 -2.11
C ALA A 55 -7.05 -24.54 -3.30
N TRP A 56 -6.55 -23.86 -4.34
CA TRP A 56 -7.29 -23.57 -5.57
C TRP A 56 -7.60 -24.83 -6.38
N GLU A 57 -6.69 -25.80 -6.45
CA GLU A 57 -6.96 -27.08 -7.13
C GLU A 57 -8.05 -27.89 -6.40
N ALA A 58 -8.06 -27.87 -5.07
CA ALA A 58 -9.07 -28.53 -4.26
C ALA A 58 -10.43 -27.80 -4.20
N LEU A 59 -10.47 -26.47 -4.29
CA LEU A 59 -11.67 -25.66 -3.99
C LEU A 59 -12.09 -24.65 -5.07
N GLY A 60 -11.27 -24.46 -6.11
CA GLY A 60 -11.40 -23.37 -7.08
C GLY A 60 -11.43 -21.99 -6.40
N ALA A 61 -12.30 -21.11 -6.89
CA ALA A 61 -12.45 -19.74 -6.40
C ALA A 61 -12.77 -19.61 -4.90
N TRP A 62 -13.31 -20.65 -4.25
CA TRP A 62 -13.55 -20.64 -2.80
C TRP A 62 -12.26 -20.56 -1.98
N ALA A 63 -11.13 -21.01 -2.52
CA ALA A 63 -9.82 -20.86 -1.87
C ALA A 63 -9.48 -19.39 -1.58
N LEU A 64 -9.79 -18.47 -2.51
CA LEU A 64 -9.54 -17.03 -2.31
C LEU A 64 -10.42 -16.44 -1.20
N LEU A 65 -11.69 -16.86 -1.12
CA LEU A 65 -12.61 -16.40 -0.08
C LEU A 65 -12.21 -16.93 1.31
N LEU A 66 -11.77 -18.19 1.39
CA LEU A 66 -11.29 -18.79 2.64
C LEU A 66 -9.93 -18.23 3.06
N ALA A 67 -9.02 -17.94 2.12
CA ALA A 67 -7.79 -17.22 2.43
C ALA A 67 -8.05 -15.77 2.86
N GLY A 68 -9.01 -15.08 2.24
CA GLY A 68 -9.49 -13.78 2.72
C GLY A 68 -10.07 -13.84 4.13
N LEU A 69 -10.83 -14.89 4.45
CA LEU A 69 -11.32 -15.14 5.82
C LEU A 69 -10.17 -15.41 6.79
N GLY A 70 -9.19 -16.26 6.42
CA GLY A 70 -8.00 -16.53 7.22
C GLY A 70 -7.15 -15.29 7.48
N LEU A 71 -7.07 -14.36 6.52
CA LEU A 71 -6.38 -13.08 6.65
C LEU A 71 -7.10 -12.10 7.59
N LEU A 72 -8.44 -12.14 7.62
CA LEU A 72 -9.28 -11.24 8.43
C LEU A 72 -9.59 -11.77 9.83
N LEU A 73 -9.63 -13.09 10.03
CA LEU A 73 -10.07 -13.72 11.27
C LEU A 73 -9.21 -13.36 12.49
N PRO A 74 -7.86 -13.29 12.41
CA PRO A 74 -7.03 -12.79 13.51
C PRO A 74 -7.32 -11.31 13.83
N ALA A 75 -7.39 -10.44 12.82
CA ALA A 75 -7.68 -9.01 13.00
C ALA A 75 -9.08 -8.73 13.58
N LEU A 76 -10.07 -9.55 13.21
CA LEU A 76 -11.43 -9.49 13.78
C LEU A 76 -11.46 -10.03 15.21
N ALA A 77 -10.66 -11.06 15.52
CA ALA A 77 -10.47 -11.52 16.88
C ALA A 77 -9.90 -10.37 17.72
N GLU A 78 -8.72 -9.84 17.39
CA GLU A 78 -8.07 -8.76 18.16
C GLU A 78 -9.01 -7.58 18.46
N ARG A 79 -9.70 -7.05 17.44
CA ARG A 79 -10.68 -5.94 17.62
C ARG A 79 -11.84 -6.28 18.55
N GLY A 80 -12.32 -7.51 18.56
CA GLY A 80 -13.41 -7.93 19.46
C GLY A 80 -12.98 -8.14 20.92
N LEU A 81 -11.67 -8.13 21.18
CA LEU A 81 -11.07 -8.53 22.45
C LEU A 81 -10.53 -7.34 23.25
N ASP A 82 -10.16 -6.24 22.58
CA ASP A 82 -9.88 -4.94 23.23
C ASP A 82 -11.12 -4.42 24.00
N ASP A 83 -12.31 -4.70 23.49
CA ASP A 83 -13.60 -4.34 24.09
C ASP A 83 -13.93 -5.17 25.36
N HIS A 84 -13.21 -6.27 25.62
CA HIS A 84 -13.49 -7.24 26.70
C HIS A 84 -12.23 -7.73 27.43
N GLY A 85 -11.67 -6.88 28.30
CA GLY A 85 -10.35 -7.05 28.91
C GLY A 85 -9.94 -8.44 29.45
N GLY A 86 -8.68 -8.79 29.17
CA GLY A 86 -7.85 -9.75 29.93
C GLY A 86 -8.13 -11.25 29.72
N ARG A 87 -9.39 -11.71 29.76
CA ARG A 87 -9.72 -13.14 29.53
C ARG A 87 -9.68 -13.51 28.05
N ALA A 88 -10.11 -12.56 27.24
CA ALA A 88 -10.14 -12.54 25.79
C ALA A 88 -8.82 -12.99 25.13
N SER A 89 -7.70 -12.39 25.51
CA SER A 89 -6.37 -12.66 24.95
C SER A 89 -5.91 -14.12 25.09
N ARG A 90 -6.32 -14.83 26.16
CA ARG A 90 -5.98 -16.26 26.32
C ARG A 90 -6.69 -17.15 25.31
N ALA A 91 -7.89 -16.77 24.85
CA ALA A 91 -8.62 -17.54 23.85
C ALA A 91 -7.91 -17.48 22.48
N VAL A 92 -7.41 -16.30 22.07
CA VAL A 92 -6.61 -16.17 20.84
C VAL A 92 -5.30 -16.94 20.94
N LEU A 93 -4.59 -16.86 22.08
CA LEU A 93 -3.36 -17.62 22.26
C LEU A 93 -3.62 -19.14 22.16
N LEU A 94 -4.72 -19.64 22.77
CA LEU A 94 -5.10 -21.06 22.66
C LEU A 94 -5.53 -21.45 21.24
N LEU A 95 -6.24 -20.59 20.52
CA LEU A 95 -6.66 -20.84 19.13
C LEU A 95 -5.45 -20.85 18.18
N ALA A 96 -4.54 -19.89 18.32
CA ALA A 96 -3.30 -19.81 17.55
C ALA A 96 -2.37 -21.00 17.83
N LEU A 97 -2.22 -21.40 19.10
CA LEU A 97 -1.50 -22.61 19.48
C LEU A 97 -2.19 -23.87 18.94
N GLY A 98 -3.52 -23.94 18.94
CA GLY A 98 -4.28 -25.04 18.36
C GLY A 98 -4.06 -25.17 16.84
N GLY A 99 -4.15 -24.07 16.09
CA GLY A 99 -3.85 -24.03 14.66
C GLY A 99 -2.41 -24.42 14.34
N LEU A 100 -1.44 -23.94 15.14
CA LEU A 100 -0.04 -24.32 15.03
C LEU A 100 0.18 -25.82 15.29
N LEU A 101 -0.48 -26.41 16.29
CA LEU A 101 -0.38 -27.85 16.58
C LEU A 101 -0.99 -28.70 15.46
N LEU A 102 -2.10 -28.25 14.84
CA LEU A 102 -2.72 -28.91 13.69
C LEU A 102 -1.83 -28.82 12.43
N HIS A 103 -1.35 -27.62 12.09
CA HIS A 103 -0.42 -27.43 10.97
C HIS A 103 0.86 -28.26 11.15
N THR A 104 1.42 -28.27 12.38
CA THR A 104 2.66 -29.02 12.64
C THR A 104 2.48 -30.54 12.63
N PHE A 105 1.25 -31.04 12.80
CA PHE A 105 0.87 -32.42 12.54
C PHE A 105 0.81 -32.73 11.04
N ILE A 106 0.21 -31.85 10.23
CA ILE A 106 0.09 -31.99 8.76
C ILE A 106 1.47 -32.07 8.09
N ASP A 107 2.41 -31.19 8.46
CA ASP A 107 3.81 -31.30 8.00
C ASP A 107 4.46 -32.65 8.36
N GLY A 108 4.10 -33.21 9.52
CA GLY A 108 4.54 -34.54 9.92
C GLY A 108 4.01 -35.58 8.94
N VAL A 109 2.71 -35.55 8.66
CA VAL A 109 2.05 -36.43 7.68
C VAL A 109 2.74 -36.34 6.32
N ALA A 110 3.01 -35.13 5.82
CA ALA A 110 3.69 -34.91 4.55
C ALA A 110 5.12 -35.49 4.51
N LEU A 111 5.92 -35.27 5.56
CA LEU A 111 7.26 -35.86 5.70
C LEU A 111 7.24 -37.39 5.81
N GLY A 112 6.17 -37.97 6.35
CA GLY A 112 5.98 -39.43 6.44
C GLY A 112 5.49 -40.05 5.13
N ALA A 113 4.58 -39.37 4.41
CA ALA A 113 4.02 -39.84 3.15
C ALA A 113 5.05 -39.85 2.01
N GLY A 114 5.89 -38.82 1.91
CA GLY A 114 6.98 -38.73 0.91
C GLY A 114 8.08 -39.79 1.05
N GLY A 115 7.98 -40.70 2.03
CA GLY A 115 8.85 -41.86 2.20
C GLY A 115 8.33 -43.18 1.66
N VAL A 116 7.09 -43.24 1.19
CA VAL A 116 6.42 -44.51 0.80
C VAL A 116 6.64 -44.84 -0.69
N GLU A 117 6.97 -43.85 -1.53
CA GLU A 117 7.10 -43.97 -2.99
C GLU A 117 8.47 -44.48 -3.50
N HIS A 118 9.04 -45.45 -2.78
CA HIS A 118 10.29 -46.12 -3.17
C HIS A 118 10.11 -47.63 -3.40
N ASP A 119 9.05 -48.01 -4.12
CA ASP A 119 8.92 -49.36 -4.68
C ASP A 119 8.56 -49.33 -6.19
N HIS A 120 9.60 -49.53 -7.01
CA HIS A 120 9.61 -49.92 -8.42
C HIS A 120 8.79 -49.15 -9.50
N LEU A 121 9.53 -48.73 -10.55
CA LEU A 121 9.06 -48.51 -11.95
C LEU A 121 8.30 -47.22 -12.31
N HIS A 122 8.80 -46.00 -12.02
CA HIS A 122 8.67 -44.84 -12.94
C HIS A 122 9.74 -43.76 -12.64
N PRO A 123 10.55 -43.30 -13.63
CA PRO A 123 11.71 -42.43 -13.37
C PRO A 123 11.42 -40.91 -13.54
N GLN A 124 10.28 -40.39 -13.06
CA GLN A 124 9.94 -38.97 -13.13
C GLN A 124 9.01 -38.49 -12.00
N HIS A 125 9.53 -38.20 -10.79
CA HIS A 125 8.88 -37.29 -9.83
C HIS A 125 9.95 -36.52 -9.02
N HIS A 126 9.97 -35.20 -9.15
CA HIS A 126 10.84 -34.30 -8.36
C HIS A 126 10.12 -33.68 -7.14
N GLU A 127 8.79 -33.82 -7.08
CA GLU A 127 7.87 -33.09 -6.21
C GLU A 127 8.11 -33.32 -4.70
N GLY A 128 8.41 -34.55 -4.28
CA GLY A 128 8.63 -34.88 -2.87
C GLY A 128 9.82 -34.16 -2.22
N LEU A 129 10.82 -33.76 -3.02
CA LEU A 129 11.95 -32.96 -2.53
C LEU A 129 11.52 -31.51 -2.24
N GLU A 130 10.66 -30.94 -3.07
CA GLU A 130 10.23 -29.54 -2.98
C GLU A 130 9.40 -29.30 -1.73
N VAL A 131 8.40 -30.16 -1.47
CA VAL A 131 7.60 -30.12 -0.24
C VAL A 131 8.49 -30.30 1.00
N THR A 132 9.44 -31.24 0.96
CA THR A 132 10.40 -31.47 2.06
C THR A 132 11.26 -30.23 2.33
N VAL A 133 11.78 -29.58 1.29
CA VAL A 133 12.60 -28.37 1.42
C VAL A 133 11.77 -27.18 1.93
N ALA A 134 10.53 -27.02 1.44
CA ALA A 134 9.61 -25.99 1.91
C ALA A 134 9.24 -26.17 3.40
N ILE A 135 9.03 -27.42 3.84
CA ILE A 135 8.83 -27.75 5.27
C ILE A 135 10.06 -27.36 6.08
N LEU A 136 11.24 -27.84 5.68
CA LEU A 136 12.50 -27.54 6.38
C LEU A 136 12.78 -26.03 6.50
N LEU A 137 12.48 -25.26 5.46
CA LEU A 137 12.77 -23.83 5.42
C LEU A 137 11.95 -23.03 6.44
N HIS A 138 10.64 -23.26 6.51
CA HIS A 138 9.75 -22.46 7.37
C HIS A 138 9.83 -22.88 8.85
N ARG A 139 10.38 -24.07 9.14
CA ARG A 139 10.51 -24.62 10.50
C ARG A 139 11.44 -23.85 11.42
N LEU A 140 12.53 -23.28 10.89
CA LEU A 140 13.45 -22.44 11.65
C LEU A 140 12.79 -21.12 12.12
N PRO A 141 12.08 -20.36 11.25
CA PRO A 141 11.23 -19.24 11.66
C PRO A 141 10.16 -19.61 12.70
N VAL A 142 9.47 -20.74 12.54
CA VAL A 142 8.43 -21.18 13.50
C VAL A 142 9.02 -21.43 14.89
N GLY A 143 10.14 -22.14 15.00
CA GLY A 143 10.83 -22.36 16.27
C GLY A 143 11.25 -21.06 16.96
N LEU A 144 11.74 -20.09 16.19
CA LEU A 144 12.07 -18.74 16.68
C LEU A 144 10.82 -18.02 17.18
N LEU A 145 9.75 -17.96 16.39
CA LEU A 145 8.50 -17.27 16.70
C LEU A 145 7.85 -17.82 17.97
N ILE A 146 7.79 -19.15 18.14
CA ILE A 146 7.31 -19.78 19.37
C ILE A 146 8.12 -19.26 20.57
N TRP A 147 9.44 -19.24 20.47
CA TRP A 147 10.30 -18.82 21.58
C TRP A 147 10.21 -17.32 21.89
N THR A 148 10.09 -16.45 20.88
CA THR A 148 9.97 -15.00 21.10
C THR A 148 8.59 -14.59 21.57
N THR A 149 7.53 -15.23 21.06
CA THR A 149 6.14 -14.81 21.27
C THR A 149 5.48 -15.54 22.44
N VAL A 150 5.80 -16.80 22.73
CA VAL A 150 5.19 -17.54 23.87
C VAL A 150 5.89 -17.24 25.19
N ARG A 151 7.22 -17.02 25.17
CA ARG A 151 8.04 -16.80 26.39
C ARG A 151 7.60 -15.59 27.24
N PRO A 152 7.17 -14.43 26.69
CA PRO A 152 6.65 -13.33 27.49
C PRO A 152 5.34 -13.65 28.22
N TRP A 153 4.51 -14.55 27.65
CA TRP A 153 3.16 -14.84 28.13
C TRP A 153 3.08 -16.02 29.09
N LEU A 154 3.74 -17.14 28.75
CA LEU A 154 3.73 -18.39 29.54
C LEU A 154 5.07 -18.67 30.23
N GLY A 155 6.01 -17.72 30.18
CA GLY A 155 7.36 -17.87 30.71
C GLY A 155 8.21 -18.87 29.92
N ARG A 156 9.44 -19.10 30.39
CA ARG A 156 10.38 -20.05 29.76
C ARG A 156 9.87 -21.50 29.78
N ALA A 157 9.19 -21.92 30.85
CA ALA A 157 8.64 -23.26 30.96
C ALA A 157 7.50 -23.50 29.95
N GLY A 158 6.60 -22.52 29.78
CA GLY A 158 5.52 -22.61 28.79
C GLY A 158 6.03 -22.62 27.34
N ALA A 159 7.05 -21.81 27.02
CA ALA A 159 7.67 -21.83 25.69
C ALA A 159 8.29 -23.21 25.36
N TRP A 160 8.99 -23.84 26.31
CA TRP A 160 9.49 -25.20 26.15
C TRP A 160 8.38 -26.24 26.06
N ALA A 161 7.28 -26.10 26.80
CA ALA A 161 6.13 -26.99 26.71
C ALA A 161 5.46 -26.93 25.33
N VAL A 162 5.32 -25.74 24.74
CA VAL A 162 4.79 -25.57 23.37
C VAL A 162 5.74 -26.16 22.32
N LEU A 163 7.05 -25.92 22.43
CA LEU A 163 8.03 -26.56 21.53
C LEU A 163 7.97 -28.10 21.64
N GLY A 164 7.84 -28.64 22.85
CA GLY A 164 7.66 -30.08 23.08
C GLY A 164 6.35 -30.61 22.47
N ALA A 165 5.27 -29.86 22.56
CA ALA A 165 4.00 -30.22 21.93
C ALA A 165 4.09 -30.23 20.39
N VAL A 166 4.76 -29.24 19.78
CA VAL A 166 5.03 -29.20 18.34
C VAL A 166 5.90 -30.38 17.87
N VAL A 167 6.92 -30.75 18.64
CA VAL A 167 7.73 -31.95 18.35
C VAL A 167 6.86 -33.21 18.41
N ALA A 168 5.98 -33.33 19.41
CA ALA A 168 5.09 -34.47 19.57
C ALA A 168 4.04 -34.57 18.44
N THR A 169 3.43 -33.46 18.01
CA THR A 169 2.47 -33.46 16.90
C THR A 169 3.13 -33.76 15.56
N THR A 170 4.32 -33.23 15.27
CA THR A 170 5.07 -33.57 14.05
C THR A 170 5.49 -35.04 14.03
N LEU A 171 5.95 -35.60 15.16
CA LEU A 171 6.25 -37.04 15.28
C LEU A 171 5.00 -37.91 15.09
N GLY A 172 3.86 -37.51 15.68
CA GLY A 172 2.59 -38.20 15.51
C GLY A 172 2.09 -38.18 14.06
N GLY A 173 2.20 -37.03 13.39
CA GLY A 173 1.89 -36.90 11.96
C GLY A 173 2.76 -37.80 11.10
N TYR A 174 4.09 -37.78 11.31
CA TYR A 174 5.04 -38.62 10.57
C TYR A 174 4.76 -40.11 10.74
N ALA A 175 4.47 -40.56 11.97
CA ALA A 175 4.14 -41.95 12.25
C ALA A 175 2.80 -42.40 11.61
N LEU A 176 1.85 -41.48 11.44
CA LEU A 176 0.55 -41.75 10.81
C LEU A 176 0.57 -41.55 9.29
N GLY A 177 1.54 -40.80 8.73
CA GLY A 177 1.56 -40.42 7.32
C GLY A 177 1.48 -41.59 6.34
N GLY A 178 2.19 -42.68 6.62
CA GLY A 178 2.17 -43.90 5.79
C GLY A 178 0.86 -44.69 5.80
N GLY A 179 -0.15 -44.31 6.59
CA GLY A 179 -1.48 -44.94 6.59
C GLY A 179 -2.66 -43.97 6.58
N ALA A 180 -2.43 -42.69 6.89
CA ALA A 180 -3.45 -41.64 6.92
C ALA A 180 -3.57 -40.85 5.60
N ALA A 181 -2.62 -41.00 4.66
CA ALA A 181 -2.62 -40.29 3.37
C ALA A 181 -3.98 -40.41 2.62
N HIS A 182 -4.53 -41.62 2.55
CA HIS A 182 -5.82 -41.91 1.88
C HIS A 182 -7.08 -41.47 2.67
N ALA A 183 -6.95 -40.83 3.82
CA ALA A 183 -8.08 -40.37 4.64
C ALA A 183 -8.23 -38.84 4.65
N VAL A 184 -7.36 -38.11 3.95
CA VAL A 184 -7.29 -36.64 3.93
C VAL A 184 -7.77 -36.04 2.59
N GLU A 185 -8.08 -36.89 1.60
CA GLU A 185 -8.50 -36.50 0.24
C GLU A 185 -9.86 -35.80 0.21
N ASP A 186 -9.82 -34.50 -0.12
CA ASP A 186 -10.31 -33.94 -1.40
C ASP A 186 -10.74 -32.49 -1.19
N HIS A 187 -11.36 -32.18 -0.05
CA HIS A 187 -11.87 -30.83 0.26
C HIS A 187 -11.38 -30.33 1.63
N GLY A 188 -11.10 -31.23 2.58
CA GLY A 188 -10.66 -30.86 3.93
C GLY A 188 -9.28 -30.19 3.93
N ALA A 189 -8.31 -30.75 3.19
CA ALA A 189 -6.98 -30.18 3.03
C ALA A 189 -7.02 -28.77 2.45
N GLY A 190 -7.69 -28.57 1.30
CA GLY A 190 -7.79 -27.26 0.65
C GLY A 190 -8.42 -26.16 1.52
N VAL A 191 -9.40 -26.50 2.39
CA VAL A 191 -9.98 -25.54 3.33
C VAL A 191 -8.95 -25.12 4.38
N VAL A 192 -8.17 -26.08 4.89
CA VAL A 192 -7.09 -25.82 5.86
C VAL A 192 -5.97 -25.01 5.20
N ASP A 193 -5.54 -25.35 3.99
CA ASP A 193 -4.48 -24.64 3.27
C ASP A 193 -4.87 -23.21 2.92
N ALA A 194 -6.12 -22.96 2.49
CA ALA A 194 -6.62 -21.61 2.27
C ALA A 194 -6.61 -20.78 3.56
N LEU A 195 -7.17 -21.30 4.66
CA LEU A 195 -7.22 -20.61 5.95
C LEU A 195 -5.81 -20.38 6.53
N LEU A 196 -4.90 -21.35 6.39
CA LEU A 196 -3.50 -21.23 6.80
C LEU A 196 -2.75 -20.20 5.96
N ALA A 197 -2.89 -20.20 4.63
CA ALA A 197 -2.28 -19.21 3.76
C ALA A 197 -2.71 -17.78 4.14
N GLY A 198 -4.01 -17.58 4.39
CA GLY A 198 -4.54 -16.31 4.90
C GLY A 198 -3.98 -15.92 6.27
N GLY A 199 -4.02 -16.83 7.25
CA GLY A 199 -3.58 -16.57 8.62
C GLY A 199 -2.07 -16.34 8.75
N LEU A 200 -1.25 -17.09 8.02
CA LEU A 200 0.20 -16.89 7.95
C LEU A 200 0.53 -15.54 7.30
N LEU A 201 -0.16 -15.20 6.21
CA LEU A 201 0.01 -13.91 5.54
C LEU A 201 -0.39 -12.74 6.46
N HIS A 202 -1.43 -12.89 7.28
CA HIS A 202 -1.79 -11.91 8.31
C HIS A 202 -0.65 -11.72 9.32
N VAL A 203 -0.20 -12.80 9.98
CA VAL A 203 0.84 -12.74 11.03
C VAL A 203 2.14 -12.13 10.51
N VAL A 204 2.48 -12.39 9.25
CA VAL A 204 3.70 -11.90 8.60
C VAL A 204 3.58 -10.43 8.14
N ILE A 205 2.37 -9.95 7.85
CA ILE A 205 2.10 -8.53 7.54
C ILE A 205 2.00 -7.69 8.81
N ASP A 206 1.41 -8.22 9.89
CA ASP A 206 0.94 -7.45 11.05
C ASP A 206 1.77 -7.65 12.33
N GLU A 207 3.10 -7.85 12.19
CA GLU A 207 3.96 -8.05 13.36
C GLU A 207 4.01 -6.80 14.26
N HIS A 208 3.30 -6.90 15.36
CA HIS A 208 3.18 -5.88 16.39
C HIS A 208 4.52 -5.62 17.10
N HIS A 209 4.88 -4.34 17.21
CA HIS A 209 5.93 -3.78 18.10
C HIS A 209 7.39 -4.19 17.83
N THR A 210 8.19 -3.27 17.27
CA THR A 210 9.42 -2.76 17.93
C THR A 210 10.03 -1.58 17.14
N ASP A 211 10.01 -0.39 17.75
CA ASP A 211 10.70 0.86 17.37
C ASP A 211 10.55 1.41 15.93
N PRO A 212 10.70 2.74 15.72
CA PRO A 212 10.72 3.31 14.38
C PRO A 212 11.95 2.81 13.61
N ALA A 213 11.73 1.86 12.69
CA ALA A 213 12.78 1.24 11.89
C ALA A 213 13.77 2.28 11.29
N PRO A 214 15.09 2.12 11.51
CA PRO A 214 16.08 3.11 11.10
C PRO A 214 16.03 3.30 9.59
N ARG A 215 15.89 4.54 9.09
CA ARG A 215 15.79 4.83 7.64
C ARG A 215 17.16 4.75 6.94
N GLY A 216 17.17 4.35 5.66
CA GLY A 216 18.38 4.31 4.84
C GLY A 216 19.26 3.08 5.10
N LEU A 217 20.57 3.27 5.28
CA LEU A 217 21.56 2.18 5.37
C LEU A 217 21.27 1.14 6.48
N GLY A 218 20.46 1.48 7.49
CA GLY A 218 19.99 0.55 8.52
C GLY A 218 19.06 -0.56 8.01
N GLN A 219 18.47 -0.41 6.82
CA GLN A 219 17.49 -1.35 6.25
C GLN A 219 18.09 -2.32 5.23
N LEU A 220 19.34 -2.09 4.81
CA LEU A 220 20.09 -2.98 3.93
C LEU A 220 20.12 -4.45 4.41
N PRO A 221 20.23 -4.77 5.71
CA PRO A 221 20.18 -6.17 6.14
C PRO A 221 18.83 -6.80 5.84
N ALA A 222 17.71 -6.11 6.11
CA ALA A 222 16.37 -6.61 5.82
C ALA A 222 16.12 -6.75 4.32
N ALA A 223 16.60 -5.81 3.51
CA ALA A 223 16.55 -5.94 2.06
C ALA A 223 17.41 -7.10 1.55
N ALA A 224 18.59 -7.34 2.11
CA ALA A 224 19.43 -8.49 1.76
C ALA A 224 18.77 -9.83 2.14
N GLY A 225 18.10 -9.89 3.29
CA GLY A 225 17.27 -11.03 3.69
C GLY A 225 16.11 -11.29 2.73
N ALA A 226 15.34 -10.25 2.41
CA ALA A 226 14.28 -10.31 1.41
C ALA A 226 14.79 -10.75 0.03
N SER A 227 15.97 -10.28 -0.36
CA SER A 227 16.65 -10.69 -1.61
C SER A 227 17.04 -12.16 -1.60
N LEU A 228 17.51 -12.67 -0.46
CA LEU A 228 17.83 -14.09 -0.28
C LEU A 228 16.57 -14.96 -0.34
N GLY A 229 15.46 -14.50 0.26
CA GLY A 229 14.16 -15.17 0.18
C GLY A 229 13.63 -15.23 -1.25
N LEU A 230 13.71 -14.11 -1.99
CA LEU A 230 13.32 -14.05 -3.41
C LEU A 230 14.21 -14.92 -4.30
N LEU A 231 15.54 -14.87 -4.09
CA LEU A 231 16.51 -15.70 -4.81
C LEU A 231 16.21 -17.19 -4.62
N LEU A 232 15.79 -17.60 -3.42
CA LEU A 232 15.44 -18.99 -3.14
C LEU A 232 14.25 -19.47 -3.99
N PHE A 233 13.19 -18.66 -4.15
CA PHE A 233 12.08 -19.02 -5.05
C PHE A 233 12.46 -19.05 -6.53
N VAL A 234 13.40 -18.19 -6.96
CA VAL A 234 13.89 -18.17 -8.34
C VAL A 234 14.81 -19.37 -8.65
N LEU A 235 15.48 -19.91 -7.63
CA LEU A 235 16.40 -21.06 -7.77
C LEU A 235 15.74 -22.42 -7.49
N LEU A 236 14.65 -22.47 -6.74
CA LEU A 236 13.86 -23.68 -6.56
C LEU A 236 12.98 -23.89 -7.81
N PRO A 237 13.01 -25.09 -8.42
CA PRO A 237 12.31 -25.37 -9.68
C PRO A 237 10.82 -25.66 -9.43
N PHE A 238 10.11 -24.74 -8.78
CA PHE A 238 8.66 -24.85 -8.63
C PHE A 238 8.01 -24.83 -10.02
N GLU A 239 7.35 -25.92 -10.41
CA GLU A 239 6.37 -25.93 -11.50
C GLU A 239 5.12 -25.18 -10.99
N PRO A 240 4.85 -23.93 -11.40
CA PRO A 240 3.63 -23.26 -10.97
C PRO A 240 2.44 -23.96 -11.64
N PRO A 241 1.34 -24.25 -10.91
CA PRO A 241 0.17 -24.84 -11.53
C PRO A 241 -0.34 -23.94 -12.67
N ALA A 242 -0.97 -24.52 -13.68
CA ALA A 242 -1.20 -23.88 -14.98
C ALA A 242 -1.82 -22.46 -14.89
N PHE A 243 -2.69 -22.25 -13.90
CA PHE A 243 -3.23 -20.94 -13.54
C PHE A 243 -2.15 -19.91 -13.16
N LEU A 244 -1.26 -20.24 -12.21
CA LEU A 244 -0.15 -19.37 -11.80
C LEU A 244 0.89 -19.22 -12.91
N GLY A 245 1.14 -20.25 -13.71
CA GLY A 245 2.02 -20.16 -14.88
C GLY A 245 1.49 -19.13 -15.90
N ALA A 246 0.20 -19.17 -16.21
CA ALA A 246 -0.46 -18.19 -17.05
C ALA A 246 -0.45 -16.78 -16.43
N ALA A 247 -0.78 -16.66 -15.14
CA ALA A 247 -0.75 -15.38 -14.42
C ALA A 247 0.67 -14.77 -14.39
N TRP A 248 1.71 -15.58 -14.16
CA TRP A 248 3.10 -15.12 -14.19
C TRP A 248 3.51 -14.64 -15.59
N ALA A 249 3.18 -15.40 -16.64
CA ALA A 249 3.47 -15.01 -18.02
C ALA A 249 2.78 -13.68 -18.39
N ALA A 250 1.49 -13.55 -18.06
CA ALA A 250 0.73 -12.32 -18.21
C ALA A 250 1.36 -11.15 -17.44
N GLY A 251 1.72 -11.37 -16.16
CA GLY A 251 2.33 -10.37 -15.30
C GLY A 251 3.70 -9.89 -15.78
N VAL A 252 4.55 -10.78 -16.31
CA VAL A 252 5.85 -10.41 -16.89
C VAL A 252 5.67 -9.62 -18.19
N GLY A 253 4.73 -10.01 -19.05
CA GLY A 253 4.38 -9.24 -20.25
C GLY A 253 3.91 -7.83 -19.88
N LEU A 254 2.90 -7.76 -19.01
CA LEU A 254 2.30 -6.51 -18.53
C LEU A 254 3.31 -5.59 -17.84
N PHE A 255 4.24 -6.15 -17.06
CA PHE A 255 5.30 -5.41 -16.39
C PHE A 255 6.28 -4.78 -17.39
N CYS A 256 6.73 -5.55 -18.40
CA CYS A 256 7.63 -5.07 -19.44
C CYS A 256 6.96 -4.01 -20.34
N GLU A 257 5.72 -4.24 -20.77
CA GLU A 257 4.94 -3.30 -21.58
C GLU A 257 4.65 -1.98 -20.82
N SER A 258 4.34 -2.08 -19.51
CA SER A 258 4.06 -0.89 -18.67
C SER A 258 5.31 -0.13 -18.25
N ALA A 259 6.50 -0.74 -18.27
CA ALA A 259 7.71 -0.12 -17.73
C ALA A 259 8.14 1.18 -18.44
N PRO A 260 8.19 1.27 -19.79
CA PRO A 260 8.55 2.52 -20.45
C PRO A 260 7.65 3.72 -20.13
N PRO A 261 6.31 3.66 -20.24
CA PRO A 261 5.46 4.81 -19.90
C PRO A 261 5.50 5.14 -18.41
N VAL A 262 5.66 4.14 -17.52
CA VAL A 262 5.87 4.39 -16.08
C VAL A 262 7.16 5.19 -15.82
N LEU A 263 8.29 4.80 -16.44
CA LEU A 263 9.56 5.51 -16.30
C LEU A 263 9.51 6.92 -16.88
N LEU A 264 8.84 7.11 -18.02
CA LEU A 264 8.59 8.43 -18.60
C LEU A 264 7.71 9.30 -17.68
N GLY A 265 6.74 8.72 -16.99
CA GLY A 265 5.92 9.43 -16.02
C GLY A 265 6.69 9.91 -14.80
N PHE A 266 7.60 9.09 -14.25
CA PHE A 266 8.50 9.54 -13.19
C PHE A 266 9.48 10.64 -13.66
N LEU A 267 10.00 10.55 -14.89
CA LEU A 267 10.79 11.63 -15.49
C LEU A 267 9.99 12.92 -15.63
N ALA A 268 8.76 12.86 -16.16
CA ALA A 268 7.88 14.01 -16.35
C ALA A 268 7.48 14.65 -15.02
N ALA A 269 7.14 13.85 -13.99
CA ALA A 269 6.88 14.34 -12.64
C ALA A 269 8.11 15.07 -12.04
N GLY A 270 9.31 14.54 -12.28
CA GLY A 270 10.58 15.20 -11.98
C GLY A 270 10.72 16.54 -12.70
N LEU A 271 10.61 16.57 -14.02
CA LEU A 271 10.76 17.79 -14.83
C LEU A 271 9.72 18.86 -14.47
N LEU A 272 8.47 18.48 -14.17
CA LEU A 272 7.42 19.42 -13.76
C LEU A 272 7.69 20.05 -12.38
N SER A 273 8.53 19.43 -11.55
CA SER A 273 9.02 20.04 -10.31
C SER A 273 9.83 21.31 -10.57
N LEU A 274 10.41 21.47 -11.78
CA LEU A 274 11.16 22.65 -12.20
C LEU A 274 10.28 23.81 -12.67
N VAL A 275 9.03 23.55 -13.06
CA VAL A 275 8.15 24.56 -13.67
C VAL A 275 7.55 25.49 -12.60
N PRO A 276 7.77 26.83 -12.71
CA PRO A 276 7.25 27.80 -11.76
C PRO A 276 5.72 27.76 -11.63
N THR A 277 5.25 27.86 -10.38
CA THR A 277 3.86 27.67 -10.00
C THR A 277 2.90 28.60 -10.73
N ALA A 278 3.25 29.89 -10.80
CA ALA A 278 2.43 30.93 -11.43
C ALA A 278 2.26 30.78 -12.95
N VAL A 279 3.22 30.17 -13.66
CA VAL A 279 3.11 29.94 -15.11
C VAL A 279 2.09 28.85 -15.38
N LEU A 280 2.21 27.72 -14.67
CA LEU A 280 1.35 26.55 -14.84
C LEU A 280 -0.09 26.84 -14.40
N ALA A 281 -0.28 27.56 -13.29
CA ALA A 281 -1.59 28.01 -12.83
C ALA A 281 -2.28 28.93 -13.87
N ARG A 282 -1.59 29.96 -14.37
CA ARG A 282 -2.14 30.87 -15.40
C ARG A 282 -2.49 30.17 -16.70
N LEU A 283 -1.69 29.18 -17.11
CA LEU A 283 -1.88 28.45 -18.35
C LEU A 283 -3.10 27.52 -18.31
N MET A 284 -3.38 26.91 -17.16
CA MET A 284 -4.53 26.02 -16.94
C MET A 284 -5.81 26.75 -16.48
N GLN A 285 -5.72 28.00 -16.02
CA GLN A 285 -6.87 28.80 -15.60
C GLN A 285 -7.75 29.21 -16.80
N GLY A 286 -8.97 28.69 -16.86
CA GLY A 286 -10.00 29.10 -17.84
C GLY A 286 -10.71 30.39 -17.45
N LYS A 287 -11.42 31.02 -18.41
CA LYS A 287 -12.40 32.09 -18.11
C LYS A 287 -13.67 31.55 -17.43
N THR A 288 -13.93 30.26 -17.56
CA THR A 288 -15.08 29.54 -16.99
C THR A 288 -14.61 28.20 -16.42
N ALA A 289 -15.46 27.53 -15.63
CA ALA A 289 -15.21 26.18 -15.14
C ALA A 289 -14.95 25.20 -16.29
N LEU A 290 -15.82 25.20 -17.31
CA LEU A 290 -15.65 24.39 -18.53
C LEU A 290 -14.36 24.75 -19.27
N GLY A 291 -14.03 26.04 -19.42
CA GLY A 291 -12.78 26.47 -20.05
C GLY A 291 -11.53 26.06 -19.26
N SER A 292 -11.65 25.85 -17.94
CA SER A 292 -10.58 25.31 -17.09
C SER A 292 -10.48 23.79 -17.27
N ALA A 293 -11.61 23.07 -17.26
CA ALA A 293 -11.65 21.64 -17.52
C ALA A 293 -11.07 21.30 -18.90
N LEU A 294 -11.52 21.97 -19.97
CA LEU A 294 -11.00 21.77 -21.33
C LEU A 294 -9.50 22.04 -21.43
N ARG A 295 -8.97 23.04 -20.72
CA ARG A 295 -7.52 23.25 -20.62
C ARG A 295 -6.83 22.09 -19.90
N GLY A 296 -7.40 21.60 -18.81
CA GLY A 296 -6.96 20.37 -18.13
C GLY A 296 -6.85 19.17 -19.08
N VAL A 297 -7.90 18.92 -19.88
CA VAL A 297 -7.92 17.85 -20.89
C VAL A 297 -6.81 18.05 -21.95
N ILE A 298 -6.68 19.26 -22.50
CA ILE A 298 -5.65 19.59 -23.51
C ILE A 298 -4.23 19.41 -22.94
N PHE A 299 -4.00 19.70 -21.66
CA PHE A 299 -2.70 19.47 -21.02
C PHE A 299 -2.43 18.01 -20.65
N GLY A 300 -3.46 17.17 -20.48
CA GLY A 300 -3.30 15.73 -20.28
C GLY A 300 -3.00 14.97 -21.58
N LEU A 301 -3.65 15.35 -22.68
CA LEU A 301 -3.61 14.63 -23.96
C LEU A 301 -2.19 14.31 -24.52
N PRO A 302 -1.19 15.22 -24.51
CA PRO A 302 0.14 14.92 -25.04
C PRO A 302 1.05 14.19 -24.04
N ILE A 303 0.56 13.82 -22.86
CA ILE A 303 1.37 13.37 -21.72
C ILE A 303 1.12 11.86 -21.49
N PRO A 304 2.05 10.97 -21.91
CA PRO A 304 1.89 9.51 -21.73
C PRO A 304 2.24 9.12 -20.29
N ILE A 305 1.32 9.39 -19.36
CA ILE A 305 1.49 9.08 -17.94
C ILE A 305 0.30 8.26 -17.46
N CYS A 306 0.60 7.07 -16.96
CA CYS A 306 -0.39 6.17 -16.36
C CYS A 306 -1.10 6.80 -15.15
N SER A 307 -2.23 6.20 -14.75
CA SER A 307 -3.02 6.58 -13.57
C SER A 307 -2.17 6.72 -12.28
N CYS A 308 -1.05 6.02 -12.20
CA CYS A 308 -0.07 6.10 -11.11
C CYS A 308 0.76 7.39 -11.14
N GLY A 309 1.41 7.68 -12.26
CA GLY A 309 2.33 8.82 -12.37
C GLY A 309 1.62 10.19 -12.39
N VAL A 310 0.33 10.22 -12.74
CA VAL A 310 -0.44 11.46 -12.82
C VAL A 310 -0.84 11.99 -11.44
N VAL A 311 -0.95 11.13 -10.42
CA VAL A 311 -1.37 11.52 -9.06
C VAL A 311 -0.39 12.49 -8.36
N PRO A 312 0.93 12.27 -8.34
CA PRO A 312 1.89 13.27 -7.82
C PRO A 312 1.89 14.57 -8.61
N VAL A 313 1.72 14.50 -9.93
CA VAL A 313 1.61 15.68 -10.80
C VAL A 313 0.39 16.49 -10.41
N TYR A 314 -0.78 15.86 -10.34
CA TYR A 314 -2.03 16.46 -9.87
C TYR A 314 -1.89 17.06 -8.46
N ALA A 315 -1.33 16.32 -7.51
CA ALA A 315 -1.06 16.84 -6.16
C ALA A 315 -0.09 18.03 -6.17
N GLY A 316 0.82 18.10 -7.14
CA GLY A 316 1.63 19.28 -7.45
C GLY A 316 0.79 20.44 -7.96
N LEU A 317 -0.06 20.22 -8.98
CA LEU A 317 -0.97 21.23 -9.55
C LEU A 317 -1.90 21.83 -8.47
N MET A 318 -2.53 20.99 -7.65
CA MET A 318 -3.45 21.42 -6.59
C MET A 318 -2.72 22.27 -5.53
N ARG A 319 -1.53 21.85 -5.07
CA ARG A 319 -0.69 22.66 -4.15
C ARG A 319 -0.20 23.97 -4.79
N LYS A 320 -0.12 24.04 -6.12
CA LYS A 320 0.24 25.23 -6.90
C LYS A 320 -0.97 26.14 -7.22
N GLY A 321 -2.17 25.85 -6.70
CA GLY A 321 -3.36 26.71 -6.86
C GLY A 321 -4.07 26.58 -8.22
N VAL A 322 -3.88 25.47 -8.94
CA VAL A 322 -4.61 25.19 -10.18
C VAL A 322 -6.11 24.98 -9.87
N PRO A 323 -7.06 25.52 -10.67
CA PRO A 323 -8.48 25.33 -10.45
C PRO A 323 -8.87 23.85 -10.42
N ALA A 324 -9.77 23.47 -9.50
CA ALA A 324 -10.21 22.08 -9.34
C ALA A 324 -10.68 21.43 -10.65
N ALA A 325 -11.43 22.18 -11.47
CA ALA A 325 -11.88 21.71 -12.79
C ALA A 325 -10.72 21.36 -13.73
N ALA A 326 -9.66 22.18 -13.79
CA ALA A 326 -8.51 21.91 -14.64
C ALA A 326 -7.66 20.76 -14.08
N GLY A 327 -7.47 20.70 -12.75
CA GLY A 327 -6.70 19.65 -12.10
C GLY A 327 -7.35 18.27 -12.27
N VAL A 328 -8.65 18.15 -12.03
CA VAL A 328 -9.37 16.87 -12.14
C VAL A 328 -9.55 16.43 -13.59
N ALA A 329 -9.86 17.35 -14.51
CA ALA A 329 -9.91 17.03 -15.93
C ALA A 329 -8.55 16.56 -16.45
N PHE A 330 -7.45 17.19 -16.01
CA PHE A 330 -6.09 16.73 -16.28
C PHE A 330 -5.82 15.33 -15.70
N LEU A 331 -6.20 15.08 -14.45
CA LEU A 331 -5.98 13.81 -13.74
C LEU A 331 -6.58 12.61 -14.50
N ILE A 332 -7.76 12.80 -15.10
CA ILE A 332 -8.51 11.76 -15.83
C ILE A 332 -8.06 11.70 -17.30
N ALA A 333 -7.92 12.85 -17.97
CA ALA A 333 -7.55 12.91 -19.39
C ALA A 333 -6.15 12.35 -19.68
N THR A 334 -5.20 12.51 -18.77
CA THR A 334 -3.80 12.09 -18.99
C THR A 334 -3.68 10.58 -19.27
N PRO A 335 -4.18 9.67 -18.41
CA PRO A 335 -4.16 8.24 -18.73
C PRO A 335 -5.13 7.83 -19.85
N GLU A 336 -6.26 8.51 -20.04
CA GLU A 336 -7.29 8.02 -20.99
C GLU A 336 -7.13 8.50 -22.43
N LEU A 337 -6.57 9.70 -22.64
CA LEU A 337 -6.36 10.34 -23.94
C LEU A 337 -4.88 10.41 -24.36
N GLY A 338 -3.98 9.86 -23.55
CA GLY A 338 -2.55 9.86 -23.80
C GLY A 338 -2.19 9.23 -25.15
N VAL A 339 -1.08 9.69 -25.74
CA VAL A 339 -0.58 9.18 -27.02
C VAL A 339 -0.32 7.66 -26.96
N ASP A 340 0.06 7.14 -25.79
CA ASP A 340 0.18 5.71 -25.51
C ASP A 340 -1.18 5.00 -25.55
N ALA A 341 -2.22 5.57 -24.93
CA ALA A 341 -3.58 5.01 -25.00
C ALA A 341 -4.09 4.95 -26.45
N VAL A 342 -3.82 5.97 -27.28
CA VAL A 342 -4.16 5.94 -28.72
C VAL A 342 -3.36 4.85 -29.46
N ALA A 343 -2.05 4.79 -29.24
CA ALA A 343 -1.14 3.87 -29.93
C ALA A 343 -1.45 2.40 -29.63
N ILE A 344 -1.87 2.07 -28.41
CA ILE A 344 -2.28 0.72 -28.01
C ILE A 344 -3.74 0.43 -28.45
N SER A 345 -4.62 1.43 -28.46
CA SER A 345 -6.03 1.23 -28.85
C SER A 345 -6.21 0.87 -30.32
N LEU A 346 -5.55 1.61 -31.23
CA LEU A 346 -5.75 1.46 -32.67
C LEU A 346 -5.52 0.04 -33.22
N PRO A 347 -4.42 -0.67 -32.88
CA PRO A 347 -4.21 -2.04 -33.35
C PRO A 347 -5.07 -3.09 -32.64
N LEU A 348 -5.58 -2.82 -31.42
CA LEU A 348 -6.27 -3.83 -30.60
C LEU A 348 -7.80 -3.74 -30.63
N LEU A 349 -8.36 -2.53 -30.76
CA LEU A 349 -9.81 -2.30 -30.83
C LEU A 349 -10.29 -1.87 -32.23
N GLY A 350 -9.36 -1.63 -33.16
CA GLY A 350 -9.67 -0.97 -34.43
C GLY A 350 -10.01 0.51 -34.28
N TRP A 351 -10.18 1.20 -35.42
CA TRP A 351 -10.30 2.66 -35.44
C TRP A 351 -11.64 3.17 -34.87
N GLU A 352 -12.75 2.48 -35.13
CA GLU A 352 -14.11 2.93 -34.73
C GLU A 352 -14.25 2.97 -33.21
N LEU A 353 -13.99 1.85 -32.54
CA LEU A 353 -14.09 1.71 -31.10
C LEU A 353 -13.01 2.56 -30.38
N THR A 354 -11.83 2.75 -30.99
CA THR A 354 -10.84 3.71 -30.51
C THR A 354 -11.37 5.15 -30.50
N LEU A 355 -12.03 5.60 -31.58
CA LEU A 355 -12.61 6.94 -31.62
C LEU A 355 -13.76 7.12 -30.62
N VAL A 356 -14.62 6.11 -30.45
CA VAL A 356 -15.68 6.11 -29.44
C VAL A 356 -15.08 6.23 -28.03
N ARG A 357 -14.05 5.43 -27.72
CA ARG A 357 -13.30 5.51 -26.45
C ARG A 357 -12.73 6.91 -26.22
N LEU A 358 -12.03 7.49 -27.19
CA LEU A 358 -11.40 8.81 -27.04
C LEU A 358 -12.44 9.93 -26.90
N GLY A 359 -13.56 9.87 -27.64
CA GLY A 359 -14.67 10.80 -27.49
C GLY A 359 -15.32 10.70 -26.10
N ALA A 360 -15.52 9.49 -25.61
CA ALA A 360 -16.09 9.23 -24.29
C ALA A 360 -15.14 9.67 -23.15
N ALA A 361 -13.85 9.38 -23.25
CA ALA A 361 -12.82 9.83 -22.30
C ALA A 361 -12.71 11.36 -22.23
N PHE A 362 -12.77 12.04 -23.39
CA PHE A 362 -12.81 13.50 -23.44
C PHE A 362 -14.05 14.07 -22.73
N ALA A 363 -15.23 13.49 -23.00
CA ALA A 363 -16.47 13.88 -22.35
C ALA A 363 -16.42 13.63 -20.83
N LEU A 364 -15.91 12.46 -20.41
CA LEU A 364 -15.77 12.07 -19.01
C LEU A 364 -14.83 13.00 -18.24
N ALA A 365 -13.63 13.25 -18.75
CA ALA A 365 -12.64 14.11 -18.09
C ALA A 365 -13.17 15.55 -17.95
N ALA A 366 -13.82 16.09 -18.98
CA ALA A 366 -14.44 17.41 -18.92
C ALA A 366 -15.62 17.47 -17.93
N ALA A 367 -16.50 16.45 -17.95
CA ALA A 367 -17.66 16.36 -17.07
C ALA A 367 -17.26 16.16 -15.60
N ALA A 368 -16.26 15.32 -15.32
CA ALA A 368 -15.74 15.06 -13.98
C ALA A 368 -15.05 16.28 -13.37
N GLY A 369 -14.23 16.98 -14.16
CA GLY A 369 -13.64 18.26 -13.74
C GLY A 369 -14.70 19.31 -13.43
N LEU A 370 -15.75 19.39 -14.26
CA LEU A 370 -16.88 20.27 -14.02
C LEU A 370 -17.66 19.87 -12.74
N ALA A 371 -17.98 18.59 -12.56
CA ALA A 371 -18.68 18.06 -11.40
C ALA A 371 -17.95 18.37 -10.08
N VAL A 372 -16.64 18.13 -9.99
CA VAL A 372 -15.85 18.46 -8.79
C VAL A 372 -15.86 19.96 -8.51
N HIS A 373 -15.84 20.82 -9.54
CA HIS A 373 -15.93 22.28 -9.34
C HIS A 373 -17.28 22.70 -8.73
N TRP A 374 -18.41 22.18 -9.22
CA TRP A 374 -19.73 22.46 -8.64
C TRP A 374 -19.85 21.91 -7.21
N LEU A 375 -19.44 20.66 -6.98
CA LEU A 375 -19.47 20.00 -5.67
C LEU A 375 -18.53 20.66 -4.65
N SER A 376 -17.50 21.39 -5.10
CA SER A 376 -16.58 22.16 -4.25
C SER A 376 -16.99 23.63 -4.06
N GLY A 377 -18.21 24.01 -4.45
CA GLY A 377 -18.72 25.39 -4.28
C GLY A 377 -18.05 26.43 -5.19
N GLY A 378 -17.48 26.02 -6.32
CA GLY A 378 -16.92 26.92 -7.33
C GLY A 378 -15.55 27.54 -7.03
N GLY A 379 -15.02 27.36 -5.82
CA GLY A 379 -13.73 27.92 -5.41
C GLY A 379 -12.52 27.28 -6.12
N THR A 380 -11.41 28.02 -6.19
CA THR A 380 -10.09 27.38 -6.23
C THR A 380 -9.93 26.53 -4.98
N ALA A 381 -9.45 25.29 -5.11
CA ALA A 381 -9.36 24.37 -3.99
C ALA A 381 -8.64 25.02 -2.80
N PRO A 382 -9.11 24.81 -1.56
CA PRO A 382 -8.52 25.44 -0.39
C PRO A 382 -7.03 25.09 -0.34
N ALA A 383 -6.20 26.09 -0.06
CA ALA A 383 -4.80 25.85 0.26
C ALA A 383 -4.79 24.87 1.45
N SER A 384 -4.30 23.65 1.20
CA SER A 384 -4.28 22.58 2.20
C SER A 384 -3.59 23.11 3.47
N PRO A 385 -4.10 22.81 4.68
CA PRO A 385 -3.45 23.24 5.92
C PRO A 385 -1.99 22.83 5.85
N ALA A 386 -1.10 23.75 6.20
CA ALA A 386 0.32 23.56 6.00
C ALA A 386 0.81 22.32 6.77
N ALA A 387 1.01 21.21 6.04
CA ALA A 387 2.21 20.43 6.29
C ALA A 387 3.36 21.45 6.26
N PRO A 388 4.21 21.52 7.30
CA PRO A 388 5.13 22.62 7.47
C PRO A 388 5.87 22.85 6.16
N ALA A 389 5.85 24.09 5.70
CA ALA A 389 6.67 24.47 4.59
C ALA A 389 8.11 24.29 5.06
N CYS A 390 8.68 23.12 4.77
CA CYS A 390 10.12 22.89 4.80
C CYS A 390 10.78 23.64 3.64
N GLY A 391 10.46 24.94 3.51
CA GLY A 391 11.46 25.98 3.42
C GLY A 391 12.33 25.97 4.67
N GLY A 392 13.04 24.86 4.88
CA GLY A 392 14.39 25.00 5.32
C GLY A 392 15.11 25.74 4.21
N GLU A 393 15.38 27.01 4.43
CA GLU A 393 16.56 27.67 3.89
C GLU A 393 17.82 27.04 4.51
N GLY A 394 17.90 25.71 4.43
CA GLY A 394 19.12 24.97 4.63
C GLY A 394 20.05 25.39 3.51
N SER A 395 21.26 25.81 3.90
CA SER A 395 22.34 26.32 3.06
C SER A 395 22.36 25.77 1.63
N PRO A 396 22.71 26.58 0.61
CA PRO A 396 22.68 26.18 -0.79
C PRO A 396 23.63 25.01 -1.07
N THR A 397 23.13 23.79 -0.88
CA THR A 397 23.80 22.56 -1.27
C THR A 397 23.82 22.53 -2.80
N GLN A 398 25.04 22.45 -3.33
CA GLN A 398 25.44 22.84 -4.68
C GLN A 398 25.02 21.82 -5.77
N GLY A 399 23.77 21.36 -5.73
CA GLY A 399 23.19 20.45 -6.71
C GLY A 399 22.53 21.21 -7.87
N SER A 400 22.69 20.69 -9.10
CA SER A 400 21.97 21.23 -10.25
C SER A 400 20.46 21.09 -10.06
N ARG A 401 19.68 22.05 -10.57
CA ARG A 401 18.20 22.01 -10.50
C ARG A 401 17.66 20.70 -11.07
N THR A 402 18.24 20.21 -12.17
CA THR A 402 17.92 18.94 -12.82
C THR A 402 18.16 17.73 -11.92
N ALA A 403 19.24 17.70 -11.13
CA ALA A 403 19.49 16.59 -10.20
C ALA A 403 18.42 16.49 -9.11
N ARG A 404 17.92 17.64 -8.61
CA ARG A 404 16.79 17.67 -7.65
C ARG A 404 15.49 17.16 -8.28
N ALA A 405 15.21 17.52 -9.54
CA ALA A 405 14.07 17.01 -10.30
C ALA A 405 14.13 15.49 -10.53
N LEU A 406 15.28 14.97 -10.99
CA LEU A 406 15.46 13.54 -11.21
C LEU A 406 15.34 12.73 -9.91
N ARG A 407 15.89 13.25 -8.80
CA ARG A 407 15.71 12.65 -7.46
C ARG A 407 14.25 12.63 -7.03
N TYR A 408 13.50 13.72 -7.25
CA TYR A 408 12.08 13.76 -6.93
C TYR A 408 11.29 12.69 -7.72
N GLY A 409 11.55 12.58 -9.03
CA GLY A 409 10.89 11.59 -9.89
C GLY A 409 11.24 10.13 -9.55
N PHE A 410 12.54 9.79 -9.63
CA PHE A 410 13.00 8.39 -9.59
C PHE A 410 13.35 7.85 -8.20
N VAL A 411 13.33 8.69 -7.16
CA VAL A 411 13.54 8.24 -5.76
C VAL A 411 12.31 8.54 -4.92
N GLU A 412 11.92 9.81 -4.79
CA GLU A 412 10.91 10.20 -3.80
C GLU A 412 9.49 9.80 -4.24
N ALA A 413 9.06 10.17 -5.44
CA ALA A 413 7.79 9.74 -6.01
C ALA A 413 7.76 8.23 -6.30
N PHE A 414 8.91 7.65 -6.68
CA PHE A 414 9.04 6.22 -6.92
C PHE A 414 8.91 5.39 -5.63
N ASP A 415 9.48 5.84 -4.51
CA ASP A 415 9.36 5.15 -3.21
C ASP A 415 7.92 5.22 -2.66
N ASP A 416 7.19 6.30 -2.96
CA ASP A 416 5.78 6.44 -2.58
C ASP A 416 4.83 5.60 -3.48
N LEU A 417 5.10 5.50 -4.79
CA LEU A 417 4.18 4.87 -5.76
C LEU A 417 4.55 3.45 -6.22
N GLY A 418 5.84 3.12 -6.29
CA GLY A 418 6.34 1.83 -6.80
C GLY A 418 5.64 0.59 -6.19
N PRO A 419 5.38 0.55 -4.86
CA PRO A 419 4.61 -0.53 -4.25
C PRO A 419 3.22 -0.70 -4.86
N TRP A 420 2.47 0.39 -5.05
CA TRP A 420 1.12 0.38 -5.62
C TRP A 420 1.11 -0.05 -7.09
N ILE A 421 2.13 0.34 -7.86
CA ILE A 421 2.26 -0.09 -9.27
C ILE A 421 2.50 -1.60 -9.32
N LEU A 422 3.42 -2.14 -8.50
CA LEU A 422 3.69 -3.56 -8.43
C LEU A 422 2.46 -4.38 -7.97
N ALA A 423 1.72 -3.88 -6.98
CA ALA A 423 0.47 -4.50 -6.52
C ALA A 423 -0.62 -4.50 -7.61
N GLY A 424 -0.74 -3.41 -8.38
CA GLY A 424 -1.66 -3.32 -9.53
C GLY A 424 -1.34 -4.33 -10.62
N VAL A 425 -0.05 -4.45 -11.00
CA VAL A 425 0.41 -5.47 -11.96
C VAL A 425 0.13 -6.88 -11.46
N ALA A 426 0.40 -7.17 -10.19
CA ALA A 426 0.14 -8.49 -9.60
C ALA A 426 -1.35 -8.86 -9.58
N VAL A 427 -2.25 -7.91 -9.26
CA VAL A 427 -3.70 -8.14 -9.29
C VAL A 427 -4.20 -8.34 -10.73
N ALA A 428 -3.72 -7.54 -11.69
CA ALA A 428 -4.09 -7.72 -13.10
C ALA A 428 -3.65 -9.08 -13.65
N ALA A 429 -2.39 -9.46 -13.37
CA ALA A 429 -1.80 -10.75 -13.71
C ALA A 429 -2.61 -11.94 -13.16
N LEU A 430 -3.07 -11.85 -11.91
CA LEU A 430 -3.92 -12.88 -11.30
C LEU A 430 -5.35 -12.90 -11.84
N LEU A 431 -5.92 -11.76 -12.24
CA LEU A 431 -7.31 -11.68 -12.70
C LEU A 431 -7.48 -12.13 -14.15
N GLU A 432 -6.48 -11.95 -15.01
CA GLU A 432 -6.57 -12.26 -16.44
C GLU A 432 -6.98 -13.73 -16.73
N PRO A 433 -6.42 -14.77 -16.08
CA PRO A 433 -6.82 -16.15 -16.34
C PRO A 433 -8.12 -16.56 -15.63
N LEU A 434 -8.69 -15.75 -14.72
CA LEU A 434 -10.00 -16.01 -14.09
C LEU A 434 -11.19 -15.70 -15.01
N LEU A 435 -10.97 -15.00 -16.13
CA LEU A 435 -12.04 -14.47 -16.98
C LEU A 435 -12.41 -15.44 -18.12
N ASP A 436 -13.31 -16.36 -17.82
CA ASP A 436 -13.85 -17.37 -18.75
C ASP A 436 -14.88 -16.77 -19.74
N PRO A 437 -14.72 -16.95 -21.07
CA PRO A 437 -15.71 -16.54 -22.08
C PRO A 437 -17.12 -17.10 -21.85
N ASP A 438 -17.27 -18.35 -21.42
CA ASP A 438 -18.59 -19.00 -21.35
C ASP A 438 -19.49 -18.36 -20.26
N SER A 439 -18.87 -17.84 -19.20
CA SER A 439 -19.57 -17.09 -18.15
C SER A 439 -20.16 -15.76 -18.67
N LEU A 440 -19.48 -15.10 -19.61
CA LEU A 440 -19.86 -13.78 -20.13
C LEU A 440 -21.07 -13.84 -21.06
N ALA A 441 -21.18 -14.89 -21.86
CA ALA A 441 -22.29 -15.11 -22.79
C ALA A 441 -23.67 -15.20 -22.09
N SER A 442 -23.70 -15.57 -20.81
CA SER A 442 -24.93 -15.67 -20.01
C SER A 442 -25.53 -14.32 -19.58
N VAL A 443 -24.74 -13.24 -19.61
CA VAL A 443 -25.14 -11.92 -19.10
C VAL A 443 -25.61 -11.01 -20.25
N PRO A 444 -26.82 -10.41 -20.19
CA PRO A 444 -27.30 -9.50 -21.23
C PRO A 444 -26.34 -8.31 -21.45
N ARG A 445 -26.00 -7.97 -22.70
CA ARG A 445 -25.01 -6.92 -23.01
C ARG A 445 -25.24 -5.58 -22.29
N ALA A 446 -26.49 -5.13 -22.19
CA ALA A 446 -26.83 -3.91 -21.43
C ALA A 446 -26.54 -4.00 -19.91
N ALA A 447 -26.54 -5.20 -19.32
CA ALA A 447 -26.17 -5.46 -17.94
C ALA A 447 -24.64 -5.68 -17.77
N GLN A 448 -23.93 -6.08 -18.83
CA GLN A 448 -22.47 -6.13 -18.82
C GLN A 448 -21.88 -4.72 -18.59
N VAL A 449 -22.49 -3.66 -19.13
CA VAL A 449 -21.99 -2.27 -18.98
C VAL A 449 -21.84 -1.82 -17.51
N PRO A 450 -22.90 -1.82 -16.66
CA PRO A 450 -22.77 -1.46 -15.25
C PRO A 450 -21.95 -2.48 -14.44
N LEU A 451 -21.97 -3.76 -14.82
CA LEU A 451 -21.14 -4.78 -14.19
C LEU A 451 -19.65 -4.49 -14.37
N PHE A 452 -19.20 -4.23 -15.60
CA PHE A 452 -17.80 -3.96 -15.92
C PHE A 452 -17.34 -2.58 -15.45
N ALA A 453 -18.20 -1.56 -15.46
CA ALA A 453 -17.90 -0.28 -14.82
C ALA A 453 -17.71 -0.44 -13.30
N GLY A 454 -18.60 -1.18 -12.64
CA GLY A 454 -18.54 -1.43 -11.20
C GLY A 454 -17.36 -2.33 -10.79
N LEU A 455 -16.98 -3.29 -11.65
CA LEU A 455 -15.80 -4.13 -11.48
C LEU A 455 -14.52 -3.31 -11.64
N ALA A 456 -14.41 -2.49 -12.69
CA ALA A 456 -13.22 -1.67 -12.94
C ALA A 456 -13.00 -0.59 -11.88
N ALA A 457 -14.06 -0.01 -11.32
CA ALA A 457 -13.97 1.15 -10.43
C ALA A 457 -13.05 0.99 -9.20
N PRO A 458 -13.12 -0.10 -8.41
CA PRO A 458 -12.17 -0.35 -7.32
C PRO A 458 -10.78 -0.79 -7.80
N PHE A 459 -10.66 -1.43 -8.98
CA PHE A 459 -9.40 -2.02 -9.41
C PHE A 459 -8.41 -1.00 -9.97
N TYR A 460 -7.13 -1.24 -9.68
CA TYR A 460 -6.05 -0.37 -10.10
C TYR A 460 -5.46 -0.77 -11.45
N VAL A 461 -6.23 -0.57 -12.51
CA VAL A 461 -5.79 -0.85 -13.89
C VAL A 461 -5.56 0.48 -14.62
N CYS A 462 -4.35 0.66 -15.15
CA CYS A 462 -4.05 1.81 -16.01
C CYS A 462 -4.67 1.61 -17.40
N ALA A 463 -4.88 2.69 -18.14
CA ALA A 463 -5.48 2.63 -19.47
C ALA A 463 -4.69 1.72 -20.44
N SER A 464 -3.36 1.73 -20.34
CA SER A 464 -2.46 0.88 -21.13
C SER A 464 -2.75 -0.61 -20.85
N ALA A 465 -2.72 -1.04 -19.59
CA ALA A 465 -3.03 -2.41 -19.15
C ALA A 465 -4.47 -2.85 -19.43
N ALA A 466 -5.44 -1.94 -19.27
CA ALA A 466 -6.85 -2.23 -19.50
C ALA A 466 -7.15 -2.50 -20.98
N THR A 467 -6.28 -2.05 -21.90
CA THR A 467 -6.53 -2.09 -23.35
C THR A 467 -6.38 -3.48 -23.97
N PRO A 468 -5.26 -4.21 -23.77
CA PRO A 468 -5.18 -5.63 -24.15
C PRO A 468 -6.26 -6.48 -23.49
N LEU A 469 -6.53 -6.27 -22.20
CA LEU A 469 -7.57 -7.02 -21.49
C LEU A 469 -8.96 -6.78 -22.08
N ALA A 470 -9.32 -5.54 -22.41
CA ALA A 470 -10.55 -5.23 -23.11
C ALA A 470 -10.61 -5.88 -24.50
N ALA A 471 -9.52 -5.88 -25.27
CA ALA A 471 -9.46 -6.54 -26.58
C ALA A 471 -9.61 -8.07 -26.50
N VAL A 472 -8.99 -8.71 -25.50
CA VAL A 472 -9.18 -10.14 -25.21
C VAL A 472 -10.63 -10.43 -24.79
N LEU A 473 -11.25 -9.57 -23.97
CA LEU A 473 -12.64 -9.72 -23.56
C LEU A 473 -13.63 -9.51 -24.72
N LEU A 474 -13.37 -8.55 -25.60
CA LEU A 474 -14.13 -8.34 -26.84
C LEU A 474 -14.04 -9.57 -27.75
N ALA A 475 -12.84 -10.13 -27.95
CA ALA A 475 -12.65 -11.39 -28.67
C ALA A 475 -13.32 -12.60 -27.99
N LYS A 476 -13.54 -12.53 -26.67
CA LYS A 476 -14.33 -13.48 -25.86
C LYS A 476 -15.84 -13.17 -25.83
N GLY A 477 -16.33 -12.18 -26.58
CA GLY A 477 -17.75 -11.87 -26.74
C GLY A 477 -18.34 -10.81 -25.79
N LEU A 478 -17.50 -10.05 -25.07
CA LEU A 478 -17.94 -8.88 -24.30
C LEU A 478 -18.53 -7.80 -25.24
N GLY A 479 -19.60 -7.10 -24.80
CA GLY A 479 -20.16 -5.97 -25.55
C GLY A 479 -19.21 -4.76 -25.63
N ALA A 480 -19.22 -4.06 -26.78
CA ALA A 480 -18.37 -2.88 -27.03
C ALA A 480 -18.54 -1.79 -25.97
N GLY A 481 -19.77 -1.53 -25.53
CA GLY A 481 -20.06 -0.55 -24.49
C GLY A 481 -19.59 -0.97 -23.11
N ALA A 482 -19.55 -2.26 -22.81
CA ALA A 482 -18.99 -2.78 -21.57
C ALA A 482 -17.46 -2.66 -21.56
N ALA A 483 -16.81 -2.90 -22.69
CA ALA A 483 -15.38 -2.60 -22.87
C ALA A 483 -15.07 -1.11 -22.72
N VAL A 484 -15.86 -0.20 -23.33
CA VAL A 484 -15.69 1.26 -23.13
C VAL A 484 -15.88 1.65 -21.68
N ALA A 485 -16.93 1.17 -21.00
CA ALA A 485 -17.16 1.50 -19.60
C ALA A 485 -16.05 0.98 -18.67
N PHE A 486 -15.50 -0.21 -18.95
CA PHE A 486 -14.32 -0.76 -18.26
C PHE A 486 -13.08 0.12 -18.44
N LEU A 487 -12.76 0.48 -19.70
CA LEU A 487 -11.58 1.26 -20.08
C LEU A 487 -11.59 2.68 -19.51
N LEU A 488 -12.77 3.25 -19.24
CA LEU A 488 -12.95 4.56 -18.62
C LEU A 488 -12.93 4.47 -17.08
N ALA A 489 -13.69 3.55 -16.49
CA ALA A 489 -13.89 3.52 -15.05
C ALA A 489 -12.61 3.21 -14.26
N GLY A 490 -11.76 2.30 -14.75
CA GLY A 490 -10.50 1.90 -14.07
C GLY A 490 -9.53 3.08 -13.87
N PRO A 491 -9.09 3.77 -14.94
CA PRO A 491 -8.25 4.96 -14.82
C PRO A 491 -8.90 6.09 -14.01
N ALA A 492 -10.21 6.32 -14.18
CA ALA A 492 -10.89 7.46 -13.59
C ALA A 492 -11.24 7.32 -12.09
N THR A 493 -11.52 6.11 -11.57
CA THR A 493 -12.18 5.96 -10.25
C THR A 493 -11.43 5.16 -9.18
N ASN A 494 -10.26 4.63 -9.53
CA ASN A 494 -9.44 3.78 -8.65
C ASN A 494 -9.03 4.41 -7.29
N VAL A 495 -8.50 3.54 -6.42
CA VAL A 495 -8.02 3.84 -5.05
C VAL A 495 -7.08 5.05 -4.97
N THR A 496 -6.19 5.25 -5.95
CA THR A 496 -5.24 6.38 -5.92
C THR A 496 -5.93 7.70 -6.29
N THR A 497 -6.88 7.68 -7.23
CA THR A 497 -7.74 8.82 -7.54
C THR A 497 -8.64 9.17 -6.35
N TYR A 498 -9.22 8.19 -5.66
CA TYR A 498 -9.92 8.42 -4.38
C TYR A 498 -9.03 9.11 -3.34
N GLY A 499 -7.82 8.59 -3.11
CA GLY A 499 -6.88 9.17 -2.14
C GLY A 499 -6.49 10.61 -2.49
N ALA A 500 -6.24 10.87 -3.78
CA ALA A 500 -5.90 12.19 -4.29
C ALA A 500 -7.06 13.19 -4.17
N LEU A 501 -8.26 12.83 -4.64
CA LEU A 501 -9.45 13.67 -4.54
C LEU A 501 -9.80 13.96 -3.07
N ARG A 502 -9.82 12.93 -2.21
CA ARG A 502 -10.15 13.04 -0.78
C ARG A 502 -9.23 14.02 -0.06
N ARG A 503 -7.94 14.07 -0.44
CA ARG A 503 -6.94 14.94 0.17
C ARG A 503 -7.16 16.43 -0.14
N PHE A 504 -7.68 16.78 -1.32
CA PHE A 504 -7.81 18.17 -1.77
C PHE A 504 -9.25 18.72 -1.74
N HIS A 505 -10.25 17.85 -1.87
CA HIS A 505 -11.68 18.25 -1.94
C HIS A 505 -12.53 17.68 -0.79
N GLY A 506 -11.93 16.86 0.09
CA GLY A 506 -12.63 16.25 1.23
C GLY A 506 -13.43 15.00 0.87
N ARG A 507 -13.89 14.27 1.91
CA ARG A 507 -14.54 12.96 1.77
C ARG A 507 -15.86 13.02 1.02
N GLY A 508 -16.77 13.94 1.37
CA GLY A 508 -18.11 14.03 0.78
C GLY A 508 -18.08 14.30 -0.73
N THR A 509 -17.40 15.39 -1.12
CA THR A 509 -17.17 15.74 -2.53
C THR A 509 -16.51 14.62 -3.33
N THR A 510 -15.57 13.89 -2.73
CA THR A 510 -14.90 12.77 -3.41
C THR A 510 -15.84 11.59 -3.67
N LEU A 511 -16.66 11.19 -2.69
CA LEU A 511 -17.62 10.10 -2.89
C LEU A 511 -18.68 10.46 -3.93
N LEU A 512 -19.20 11.70 -3.90
CA LEU A 512 -20.15 12.19 -4.90
C LEU A 512 -19.51 12.29 -6.30
N ALA A 513 -18.26 12.76 -6.39
CA ALA A 513 -17.54 12.85 -7.66
C ALA A 513 -17.24 11.47 -8.25
N LEU A 514 -16.80 10.50 -7.46
CA LEU A 514 -16.58 9.13 -7.92
C LEU A 514 -17.88 8.46 -8.35
N GLY A 515 -18.96 8.61 -7.57
CA GLY A 515 -20.29 8.11 -7.97
C GLY A 515 -20.77 8.72 -9.29
N PHE A 516 -20.54 10.03 -9.50
CA PHE A 516 -20.80 10.70 -10.77
C PHE A 516 -19.94 10.15 -11.91
N ILE A 517 -18.65 9.93 -11.69
CA ILE A 517 -17.74 9.39 -12.73
C ILE A 517 -18.16 7.96 -13.12
N VAL A 518 -18.45 7.07 -12.16
CA VAL A 518 -18.96 5.71 -12.46
C VAL A 518 -20.27 5.78 -13.24
N ALA A 519 -21.23 6.61 -12.81
CA ALA A 519 -22.49 6.79 -13.52
C ALA A 519 -22.28 7.33 -14.95
N ALA A 520 -21.36 8.26 -15.14
CA ALA A 520 -20.99 8.77 -16.46
C ALA A 520 -20.32 7.70 -17.33
N CYS A 521 -19.46 6.83 -16.77
CA CYS A 521 -18.89 5.69 -17.48
C CYS A 521 -19.97 4.71 -17.95
N VAL A 522 -20.99 4.42 -17.12
CA VAL A 522 -22.12 3.57 -17.50
C VAL A 522 -22.96 4.22 -18.60
N VAL A 523 -23.27 5.51 -18.50
CA VAL A 523 -24.01 6.23 -19.56
C VAL A 523 -23.24 6.25 -20.88
N LEU A 524 -21.94 6.56 -20.85
CA LEU A 524 -21.08 6.58 -22.04
C LEU A 524 -20.92 5.17 -22.64
N GLY A 525 -20.81 4.13 -21.80
CA GLY A 525 -20.81 2.74 -22.24
C GLY A 525 -22.12 2.30 -22.89
N LEU A 526 -23.28 2.67 -22.32
CA LEU A 526 -24.58 2.38 -22.92
C LEU A 526 -24.79 3.13 -24.24
N VAL A 527 -24.25 4.35 -24.37
CA VAL A 527 -24.22 5.08 -25.64
C VAL A 527 -23.32 4.38 -26.66
N ALA A 528 -22.15 3.89 -26.24
CA ALA A 528 -21.23 3.14 -27.10
C ALA A 528 -21.81 1.79 -27.57
N GLU A 529 -22.53 1.07 -26.70
CA GLU A 529 -23.25 -0.17 -27.04
C GLU A 529 -24.36 0.05 -28.08
N ALA A 530 -24.94 1.25 -28.13
CA ALA A 530 -25.98 1.61 -29.09
C ALA A 530 -25.43 2.06 -30.47
N LEU A 531 -24.10 2.18 -30.62
CA LEU A 531 -23.49 2.52 -31.91
C LEU A 531 -23.29 1.26 -32.78
N PRO A 532 -23.57 1.32 -34.09
CA PRO A 532 -23.33 0.21 -35.01
C PRO A 532 -21.83 0.12 -35.33
N LEU A 533 -21.07 -0.53 -34.45
CA LEU A 533 -19.64 -0.77 -34.58
C LEU A 533 -19.35 -2.10 -35.28
N ASP A 534 -18.34 -2.14 -36.13
CA ASP A 534 -17.92 -3.38 -36.80
C ASP A 534 -17.13 -4.30 -35.85
N GLU A 535 -17.82 -5.30 -35.28
CA GLU A 535 -17.21 -6.30 -34.39
C GLU A 535 -16.14 -7.16 -35.10
N SER A 536 -16.12 -7.20 -36.45
CA SER A 536 -15.14 -8.00 -37.20
C SER A 536 -13.73 -7.40 -37.23
N ALA A 537 -13.59 -6.12 -36.84
CA ALA A 537 -12.31 -5.42 -36.77
C ALA A 537 -11.51 -5.73 -35.49
N TRP A 538 -12.10 -6.41 -34.50
CA TRP A 538 -11.46 -6.69 -33.20
C TRP A 538 -10.55 -7.92 -33.30
N SER A 539 -9.35 -7.72 -33.85
CA SER A 539 -8.32 -8.77 -33.80
C SER A 539 -7.93 -9.05 -32.35
N GLY A 540 -8.21 -10.25 -31.87
CA GLY A 540 -7.76 -10.72 -30.56
C GLY A 540 -6.25 -10.47 -30.40
N ALA A 541 -5.84 -9.97 -29.23
CA ALA A 541 -4.48 -9.55 -28.95
C ALA A 541 -3.49 -10.67 -29.28
N SER A 542 -2.84 -10.56 -30.44
CA SER A 542 -1.80 -11.49 -30.86
C SER A 542 -0.68 -11.41 -29.82
N GLY A 543 -0.14 -12.55 -29.39
CA GLY A 543 0.91 -12.60 -28.38
C GLY A 543 2.16 -11.85 -28.82
N HIS A 544 2.20 -10.54 -28.56
CA HIS A 544 3.34 -9.69 -28.85
C HIS A 544 4.44 -10.01 -27.84
N THR A 545 5.50 -10.64 -28.32
CA THR A 545 6.74 -10.75 -27.54
C THR A 545 7.25 -9.34 -27.25
N PRO A 546 7.53 -8.97 -25.98
CA PRO A 546 7.98 -7.63 -25.65
C PRO A 546 9.20 -7.24 -26.47
N ALA A 547 9.17 -6.04 -27.03
CA ALA A 547 10.28 -5.53 -27.82
C ALA A 547 11.55 -5.40 -26.94
N PRO A 548 12.77 -5.53 -27.49
CA PRO A 548 13.99 -5.50 -26.66
C PRO A 548 14.16 -4.24 -25.80
N TRP A 549 13.57 -3.12 -26.22
CA TRP A 549 13.58 -1.86 -25.47
C TRP A 549 12.56 -1.82 -24.32
N GLU A 550 11.42 -2.53 -24.44
CA GLU A 550 10.45 -2.75 -23.36
C GLU A 550 11.07 -3.64 -22.28
N GLY A 551 11.75 -4.73 -22.68
CA GLY A 551 12.52 -5.56 -21.76
C GLY A 551 13.63 -4.79 -21.03
N ALA A 552 14.34 -3.90 -21.73
CA ALA A 552 15.35 -3.02 -21.11
C ALA A 552 14.73 -2.00 -20.14
N ALA A 553 13.57 -1.43 -20.46
CA ALA A 553 12.82 -0.56 -19.56
C ALA A 553 12.31 -1.35 -18.34
N GLY A 554 11.82 -2.57 -18.53
CA GLY A 554 11.44 -3.51 -17.47
C GLY A 554 12.59 -3.78 -16.50
N ALA A 555 13.80 -4.06 -17.03
CA ALA A 555 14.99 -4.24 -16.20
C ALA A 555 15.35 -2.99 -15.37
N VAL A 556 15.22 -1.79 -15.95
CA VAL A 556 15.42 -0.53 -15.21
C VAL A 556 14.34 -0.33 -14.14
N PHE A 557 13.07 -0.62 -14.44
CA PHE A 557 11.98 -0.51 -13.49
C PHE A 557 12.13 -1.52 -12.33
N ALA A 558 12.51 -2.76 -12.62
CA ALA A 558 12.84 -3.78 -11.62
C ALA A 558 14.04 -3.37 -10.74
N ALA A 559 15.09 -2.78 -11.32
CA ALA A 559 16.22 -2.25 -10.55
C ALA A 559 15.80 -1.07 -9.63
N LEU A 560 14.87 -0.22 -10.06
CA LEU A 560 14.32 0.85 -9.21
C LEU A 560 13.41 0.30 -8.11
N LEU A 561 12.59 -0.73 -8.38
CA LEU A 561 11.81 -1.45 -7.36
C LEU A 561 12.72 -2.10 -6.32
N PHE A 562 13.80 -2.76 -6.75
CA PHE A 562 14.81 -3.31 -5.85
C PHE A 562 15.50 -2.23 -5.02
N ALA A 563 15.87 -1.10 -5.64
CA ALA A 563 16.48 0.02 -4.93
C ALA A 563 15.50 0.70 -3.94
N SER A 564 14.20 0.73 -4.25
CA SER A 564 13.12 1.18 -3.34
C SER A 564 12.96 0.22 -2.16
N LEU A 565 12.92 -1.09 -2.42
CA LEU A 565 12.94 -2.14 -1.40
C LEU A 565 14.17 -2.04 -0.50
N ALA A 566 15.35 -1.74 -1.07
CA ALA A 566 16.59 -1.52 -0.32
C ALA A 566 16.59 -0.26 0.55
N ARG A 567 15.85 0.80 0.14
CA ARG A 567 15.70 2.06 0.89
C ARG A 567 14.62 2.04 1.96
N GLN A 568 13.56 1.25 1.76
CA GLN A 568 12.36 1.19 2.60
C GLN A 568 12.24 -0.09 3.45
N GLY A 569 13.01 -1.13 3.12
CA GLY A 569 12.83 -2.48 3.66
C GLY A 569 11.51 -3.11 3.18
N PRO A 570 11.36 -4.44 3.27
CA PRO A 570 10.16 -5.12 2.80
C PRO A 570 8.89 -4.69 3.58
N ARG A 571 9.00 -4.45 4.89
CA ARG A 571 7.88 -3.94 5.71
C ARG A 571 7.54 -2.47 5.45
N GLY A 572 8.54 -1.61 5.23
CA GLY A 572 8.28 -0.22 4.87
C GLY A 572 7.63 -0.09 3.50
N PHE A 573 8.01 -0.96 2.56
CA PHE A 573 7.39 -1.12 1.25
C PHE A 573 5.91 -1.56 1.38
N LEU A 574 5.62 -2.63 2.13
CA LEU A 574 4.24 -3.10 2.37
C LEU A 574 3.37 -2.07 3.11
N ARG A 575 3.93 -1.32 4.07
CA ARG A 575 3.20 -0.25 4.77
C ARG A 575 2.70 0.86 3.83
N ARG A 576 3.32 1.06 2.65
CA ARG A 576 2.82 2.00 1.64
C ARG A 576 1.49 1.56 1.02
N LEU A 577 1.23 0.25 0.96
CA LEU A 577 -0.02 -0.34 0.44
C LEU A 577 -1.21 -0.21 1.40
N GLY A 578 -1.01 0.32 2.62
CA GLY A 578 -2.06 0.44 3.62
C GLY A 578 -2.53 -0.90 4.21
N LEU A 579 -1.86 -2.02 3.88
CA LEU A 579 -2.18 -3.34 4.41
C LEU A 579 -1.82 -3.46 5.90
N ALA A 580 -0.73 -2.83 6.33
CA ALA A 580 -0.41 -2.63 7.74
C ALA A 580 -1.33 -1.55 8.33
N HIS A 581 -2.49 -1.96 8.84
CA HIS A 581 -3.46 -1.09 9.50
C HIS A 581 -2.95 -0.71 10.89
N GLY A 582 -2.26 0.43 10.99
CA GLY A 582 -1.95 1.02 12.29
C GLY A 582 -3.23 1.42 13.03
N HIS A 583 -3.65 0.59 14.00
CA HIS A 583 -4.59 1.00 15.04
C HIS A 583 -3.90 1.98 15.98
N GLY A 584 -4.07 3.25 15.66
CA GLY A 584 -3.71 4.37 16.51
C GLY A 584 -4.72 5.47 16.28
N GLU A 585 -5.52 5.77 17.29
CA GLU A 585 -6.38 6.95 17.30
C GLU A 585 -5.56 8.23 17.15
N GLY A 586 -6.23 9.36 16.89
CA GLY A 586 -5.61 10.60 16.44
C GLY A 586 -4.45 11.10 17.30
N GLY A 587 -3.22 10.77 16.91
CA GLY A 587 -1.97 11.27 17.47
C GLY A 587 -1.13 11.97 16.41
N THR A 588 -0.78 13.22 16.67
CA THR A 588 0.10 14.03 15.81
C THR A 588 1.50 13.42 15.75
N VAL A 589 1.86 12.78 14.63
CA VAL A 589 3.24 12.33 14.38
C VAL A 589 4.13 13.54 14.11
N GLY A 590 4.74 14.08 15.18
CA GLY A 590 5.41 15.38 15.10
C GLY A 590 6.33 15.76 16.25
N ASP A 591 6.87 14.80 17.02
CA ASP A 591 7.94 15.09 17.99
C ASP A 591 9.17 14.20 17.74
N ALA A 592 10.29 14.85 17.48
CA ALA A 592 11.62 14.22 17.46
C ALA A 592 12.38 14.69 18.70
N PRO A 593 12.91 13.80 19.55
CA PRO A 593 13.65 14.22 20.73
C PRO A 593 15.00 14.83 20.30
N HIS A 594 15.25 16.05 20.74
CA HIS A 594 16.56 16.69 20.59
C HIS A 594 17.62 15.92 21.38
N GLY A 595 18.73 15.57 20.71
CA GLY A 595 19.86 14.91 21.36
C GLY A 595 20.70 15.91 22.18
N GLY A 596 20.89 15.60 23.46
CA GLY A 596 21.93 16.17 24.33
C GLY A 596 22.79 15.03 24.93
N PRO A 597 24.10 15.22 25.13
CA PRO A 597 25.00 14.17 25.62
C PRO A 597 25.11 14.10 27.15
N ALA A 598 25.80 13.06 27.64
CA ALA A 598 26.00 12.65 29.05
C ALA A 598 24.74 12.02 29.71
N GLY A 599 24.87 11.11 30.68
CA GLY A 599 26.03 10.49 31.31
C GLY A 599 25.57 9.27 32.13
N GLY A 600 26.49 8.38 32.55
CA GLY A 600 26.13 7.11 33.18
C GLY A 600 25.59 7.21 34.62
N GLY A 601 24.83 6.19 35.04
CA GLY A 601 24.36 6.04 36.42
C GLY A 601 23.23 5.02 36.53
N ALA A 602 23.49 3.86 37.13
CA ALA A 602 22.42 2.96 37.56
C ALA A 602 21.79 3.48 38.86
N VAL A 603 20.49 3.23 39.05
CA VAL A 603 19.82 2.96 40.35
C VAL A 603 18.32 2.78 40.08
N ALA A 604 17.72 1.72 40.62
CA ALA A 604 16.27 1.58 40.74
C ALA A 604 15.80 2.23 42.04
N PRO A 605 14.52 2.61 42.15
CA PRO A 605 13.80 2.04 43.29
C PRO A 605 12.38 1.60 42.98
N SER A 606 11.82 0.92 43.97
CA SER A 606 10.54 0.23 43.98
C SER A 606 9.60 0.79 45.04
N VAL A 607 8.29 0.62 44.81
CA VAL A 607 7.24 0.39 45.84
C VAL A 607 6.66 1.58 46.62
N ALA A 608 5.34 1.45 46.83
CA ALA A 608 4.43 2.07 47.80
C ALA A 608 3.90 3.50 47.53
N SER A 609 2.67 3.89 47.92
CA SER A 609 1.36 3.25 48.29
C SER A 609 0.63 4.21 49.25
N ALA A 610 -0.71 4.26 49.21
CA ALA A 610 -1.62 4.96 50.12
C ALA A 610 -1.55 6.51 50.07
N ALA A 611 -2.63 7.29 50.24
CA ALA A 611 -4.09 7.06 50.39
C ALA A 611 -4.80 8.35 49.87
N GLY A 612 -6.13 8.46 49.65
CA GLY A 612 -7.27 7.55 49.80
C GLY A 612 -8.57 8.37 50.03
N SER A 613 -9.74 7.84 49.63
CA SER A 613 -11.10 8.45 49.75
C SER A 613 -11.34 9.78 48.97
N GLY A 614 -12.54 10.11 48.49
CA GLY A 614 -13.84 9.42 48.54
C GLY A 614 -14.82 10.03 47.50
N CYS A 615 -15.98 9.40 47.28
CA CYS A 615 -16.82 9.64 46.10
C CYS A 615 -17.86 10.78 46.22
N CYS A 616 -18.28 11.28 45.05
CA CYS A 616 -19.58 11.90 44.70
C CYS A 616 -20.01 13.23 45.35
N ALA A 617 -20.25 14.26 44.51
CA ALA A 617 -21.62 14.71 44.13
C ALA A 617 -21.59 16.08 43.40
N GLY A 618 -22.65 16.39 42.64
CA GLY A 618 -23.09 17.78 42.40
C GLY A 618 -22.97 18.31 40.98
N GLU A 619 -24.11 18.61 40.37
CA GLU A 619 -24.28 19.31 39.09
C GLU A 619 -24.35 20.85 39.26
N ALA A 620 -24.49 21.54 38.12
CA ALA A 620 -25.14 22.84 37.92
C ALA A 620 -24.37 24.16 38.17
N GLU A 621 -24.02 24.77 37.03
CA GLU A 621 -24.49 26.11 36.58
C GLU A 621 -23.93 27.43 37.19
N THR A 622 -23.95 28.43 36.31
CA THR A 622 -23.73 29.90 36.44
C THR A 622 -22.34 30.53 36.68
N ASP A 623 -22.14 31.57 35.85
CA ASP A 623 -21.42 32.85 36.04
C ASP A 623 -19.90 32.99 36.23
N ARG A 624 -19.31 33.58 35.18
CA ARG A 624 -18.37 34.73 35.17
C ARG A 624 -17.38 34.87 36.34
N CYS A 625 -16.10 34.75 36.02
CA CYS A 625 -15.06 35.63 36.57
C CYS A 625 -14.09 36.09 35.49
N GLU A 626 -13.86 37.40 35.45
CA GLU A 626 -12.92 38.11 34.56
C GLU A 626 -11.45 37.93 35.01
N PRO A 627 -10.47 38.23 34.12
CA PRO A 627 -9.08 37.81 34.33
C PRO A 627 -8.36 38.67 35.37
N LYS A 628 -7.47 38.04 36.15
CA LYS A 628 -6.53 38.73 37.03
C LYS A 628 -5.10 38.56 36.53
N ALA A 629 -4.42 39.68 36.33
CA ALA A 629 -3.11 39.73 35.70
C ALA A 629 -1.97 39.21 36.59
N ALA A 630 -1.02 38.54 35.95
CA ALA A 630 0.38 38.41 36.36
C ALA A 630 1.23 38.65 35.10
N SER A 631 1.70 39.87 34.85
CA SER A 631 3.02 40.38 35.28
C SER A 631 4.20 39.55 34.74
N GLY A 632 4.85 40.01 33.66
CA GLY A 632 6.07 39.37 33.15
C GLY A 632 6.33 39.57 31.66
N GLY A 633 6.38 40.82 31.17
CA GLY A 633 6.87 41.10 29.82
C GLY A 633 8.40 41.12 29.78
N CYS A 634 9.01 40.45 28.80
CA CYS A 634 10.43 40.55 28.49
C CYS A 634 10.64 40.78 26.98
N CYS A 635 11.05 42.00 26.62
CA CYS A 635 11.75 42.28 25.37
C CYS A 635 13.28 42.14 25.59
N PRO A 636 14.07 41.95 24.53
CA PRO A 636 15.34 41.23 24.62
C PRO A 636 16.49 42.05 25.19
N GLY A 637 17.38 41.39 25.92
CA GLY A 637 18.69 41.91 26.29
C GLY A 637 19.79 41.31 25.40
N GLU A 638 20.36 42.12 24.52
CA GLU A 638 21.61 41.77 23.82
C GLU A 638 22.79 41.90 24.81
N GLY A 639 23.47 40.79 25.07
CA GLY A 639 24.69 40.77 25.86
C GLY A 639 25.92 40.75 24.96
N ALA A 640 26.48 41.92 24.66
CA ALA A 640 27.78 42.05 24.00
C ALA A 640 28.72 42.91 24.85
N SER A 641 29.85 42.33 25.28
CA SER A 641 30.95 43.11 25.88
C SER A 641 32.31 42.56 25.45
N ALA A 642 33.03 43.35 24.64
CA ALA A 642 34.49 43.30 24.53
C ALA A 642 34.99 44.68 24.08
N ALA A 643 35.55 45.46 25.03
CA ALA A 643 36.48 46.61 24.94
C ALA A 643 36.32 47.63 23.76
N VAL A 644 36.40 48.95 23.97
CA VAL A 644 37.60 49.71 24.41
C VAL A 644 37.20 51.16 24.75
N GLU A 645 37.44 51.57 26.00
CA GLU A 645 37.97 52.89 26.47
C GLU A 645 37.32 54.26 26.04
N PRO A 646 37.63 55.41 26.71
CA PRO A 646 36.64 55.97 27.65
C PRO A 646 36.30 57.47 27.45
N CYS A 647 35.25 57.95 28.13
CA CYS A 647 35.19 59.35 28.59
C CYS A 647 34.28 59.57 29.82
N VAL A 648 34.88 60.21 30.83
CA VAL A 648 34.34 60.84 32.06
C VAL A 648 33.15 61.76 31.70
N ALA A 649 31.92 61.65 32.25
CA ALA A 649 31.41 61.80 33.62
C ALA A 649 31.29 63.25 34.16
N GLU A 650 30.05 63.78 34.22
CA GLU A 650 29.51 64.87 35.08
C GLU A 650 28.05 65.13 34.65
N ALA A 651 27.12 65.75 35.40
CA ALA A 651 26.78 65.73 36.83
C ALA A 651 25.45 66.50 37.03
N THR A 652 24.63 66.15 38.04
CA THR A 652 23.38 66.87 38.47
C THR A 652 22.24 66.95 37.42
N GLY A 653 20.96 67.15 37.74
CA GLY A 653 20.24 67.27 39.00
C GLY A 653 18.89 68.00 38.81
N VAL A 654 18.00 67.93 39.80
CA VAL A 654 16.77 68.76 39.98
C VAL A 654 15.48 68.38 39.20
N SER A 655 14.49 68.00 40.01
CA SER A 655 13.03 68.23 39.95
C SER A 655 12.43 69.13 38.85
N GLY A 656 11.27 68.72 38.31
CA GLY A 656 10.34 69.58 37.55
C GLY A 656 8.95 68.93 37.43
N ALA A 657 7.88 69.70 37.62
CA ALA A 657 6.50 69.20 37.67
C ALA A 657 5.56 69.93 36.71
N GLY A 658 4.47 69.26 36.30
CA GLY A 658 3.17 69.89 36.05
C GLY A 658 2.73 70.15 34.60
N CYS A 659 1.44 69.89 34.37
CA CYS A 659 0.57 70.37 33.25
C CYS A 659 0.92 69.89 31.83
N GLY A 660 -0.04 69.61 30.94
CA GLY A 660 -1.51 69.58 31.02
C GLY A 660 -2.14 69.66 29.61
N GLY A 661 -3.46 69.45 29.47
CA GLY A 661 -4.22 69.87 28.28
C GLY A 661 -4.67 68.80 27.26
N GLU A 662 -5.95 68.44 27.36
CA GLU A 662 -6.97 68.22 26.32
C GLU A 662 -6.63 67.71 24.89
N GLY A 663 -7.43 66.75 24.41
CA GLY A 663 -7.45 66.30 23.01
C GLY A 663 -8.50 65.21 22.74
N ALA A 664 -9.79 65.57 22.69
CA ALA A 664 -10.89 64.61 22.59
C ALA A 664 -11.24 64.15 21.16
N ARG A 665 -11.60 62.86 21.00
CA ARG A 665 -12.90 62.39 20.46
C ARG A 665 -13.05 60.86 20.57
N SER A 666 -14.30 60.41 20.62
CA SER A 666 -14.76 59.10 21.14
C SER A 666 -15.62 58.34 20.08
N PRO A 667 -16.24 57.16 20.33
CA PRO A 667 -16.37 56.10 19.30
C PRO A 667 -17.83 55.66 18.96
N ASP A 668 -17.96 54.54 18.22
CA ASP A 668 -19.07 53.55 18.25
C ASP A 668 -20.46 53.93 17.64
N PRO A 669 -21.48 53.02 17.56
CA PRO A 669 -21.47 51.66 16.96
C PRO A 669 -22.82 51.18 16.29
N CYS A 670 -22.86 49.89 15.88
CA CYS A 670 -24.03 48.95 15.88
C CYS A 670 -25.25 49.10 14.92
N ALA A 671 -26.11 48.06 14.91
CA ALA A 671 -27.13 47.76 13.89
C ALA A 671 -28.53 47.35 14.44
N GLY A 672 -29.55 47.47 13.58
CA GLY A 672 -30.99 47.10 13.69
C GLY A 672 -31.75 47.65 12.46
N GLU A 673 -32.99 47.31 12.08
CA GLU A 673 -34.03 46.31 12.45
C GLU A 673 -34.92 46.07 11.19
N GLN A 674 -35.36 44.84 10.87
CA GLN A 674 -36.73 44.26 11.03
C GLN A 674 -37.93 44.97 10.32
N PRO A 675 -39.01 44.26 9.91
CA PRO A 675 -39.41 42.88 10.26
C PRO A 675 -39.08 41.79 9.21
#